data_AF-A0A927Z3C6-F1
#
_entry.id   AF-A0A927Z3C6-F1
#
_cell.length_a   1.000
_cell.length_b   1.000
_cell.length_c   1.000
_cell.angle_alpha   90.00
_cell.angle_beta   90.00
_cell.angle_gamma   90.00
#
_symmetry.space_group_name_H-M   'P 1'
#
loop_
_entity.id
_entity.type
_entity.pdbx_description
1 polymer ?
#
loop_
_entity_poly.entity_id
_entity_poly.type
_entity_poly.pdbx_seq_one_letter_code
_entity_poly.pdbx_strand_id
1 'polypeptide(L)'
;MKTNNLYKKIIKKMSSKLMIFSLAISYVLAPVNVSYALENEINKSDCVVYSDSINYGDIISFGNYLQSDTNGDGDVNELDSKEPINWKVLSVADGTILLLSDMIIDAKEFDVSKTYVTWENSELRTWLNGTFFDNAFSANEQLAIVENTIVTKGDALLETEDITTTDKVYVPSFEDVTNYEYGFDYEEYEDSSRMAFNTDYTATKPSMFDGGESDVYWLRNNGQDTGIMTVTIYGGIMYHMQPDNICGIRPMIQLDSDKIELESDVNDSGNGTQNGTQNGNNQTDNTIINLTVKGQENYDYAYQVLEIVNETRTQLGLNALTMDKSLLETAMQRAAEISVYFSHTRPNDEECFSLFRESYACGENIAMGQMTPESVMEDWIESPGHYSNIIDSDFTSIGIGCFMDLDGMYHWVQCFDGNDSITPDITGGNNDSVRIVAAKGKYISEPSHYTVEMLCSDLNKVFSLQNYIDIDLTNFTFASNNTDVADVDANGNITIKSKGVATITATSVDNSALVFTRTFNVNDHSILVHSVEATHTEQGYLLHQCSVCGFSWCDNYTPKLDAGDNTNYNNDIINNTANNNSNAITPGVTNQSANKVQNGLQNTTSSVKKTKKPSKVKIVYAKCTNYNALKVKWKKQKGCYYKVQISTKKNFSKNKKTGTSFGNTRNWFDLKKGKTYYVRVRAFKNEGGKLIYGPWSTVKKVKMKK
;
A
#
# COMPACT_ATOMS: atom_id res chain seq x y z
N MET A 1 -63.93 8.39 39.76
CA MET A 1 -63.57 7.85 41.10
C MET A 1 -63.54 6.33 41.04
N LYS A 2 -62.52 5.70 41.65
CA LYS A 2 -62.24 4.24 41.72
C LYS A 2 -61.50 3.58 40.53
N THR A 3 -60.30 4.08 40.22
CA THR A 3 -59.19 3.25 39.65
C THR A 3 -57.80 3.75 40.06
N ASN A 4 -57.69 4.94 40.66
CA ASN A 4 -56.43 5.59 41.06
C ASN A 4 -55.87 5.16 42.45
N ASN A 5 -56.36 4.06 43.04
CA ASN A 5 -56.02 3.66 44.42
C ASN A 5 -55.32 2.29 44.56
N LEU A 6 -55.07 1.56 43.46
CA LEU A 6 -54.31 0.32 43.49
C LEU A 6 -52.82 0.55 43.16
N TYR A 7 -52.52 1.48 42.25
CA TYR A 7 -51.15 1.80 41.81
C TYR A 7 -50.30 2.46 42.92
N LYS A 8 -50.89 3.32 43.76
CA LYS A 8 -50.21 3.94 44.91
C LYS A 8 -49.88 2.95 46.06
N LYS A 9 -50.49 1.76 46.09
CA LYS A 9 -50.28 0.75 47.14
C LYS A 9 -49.14 -0.22 46.83
N ILE A 10 -48.74 -0.37 45.56
CA ILE A 10 -47.63 -1.25 45.14
C ILE A 10 -46.29 -0.50 45.23
N ILE A 11 -46.26 0.79 44.88
CA ILE A 11 -45.04 1.62 44.94
C ILE A 11 -44.56 1.85 46.39
N LYS A 12 -45.47 1.89 47.37
CA LYS A 12 -45.12 2.06 48.80
C LYS A 12 -44.57 0.81 49.49
N LYS A 13 -44.60 -0.36 48.83
CA LYS A 13 -44.11 -1.64 49.39
C LYS A 13 -42.76 -2.09 48.81
N MET A 14 -42.26 -1.43 47.75
CA MET A 14 -40.92 -1.65 47.20
C MET A 14 -39.89 -0.59 47.65
N SER A 15 -40.31 0.55 48.19
CA SER A 15 -39.41 1.63 48.65
C SER A 15 -39.00 1.55 50.14
N SER A 16 -39.25 0.42 50.83
CA SER A 16 -39.03 0.30 52.28
C SER A 16 -38.11 -0.86 52.70
N LYS A 17 -37.30 -1.38 51.78
CA LYS A 17 -36.33 -2.47 52.07
C LYS A 17 -34.88 -2.15 51.75
N LEU A 18 -34.55 -0.94 51.31
CA LEU A 18 -33.19 -0.60 50.90
C LEU A 18 -32.76 0.78 51.41
N MET A 19 -32.92 1.03 52.72
CA MET A 19 -32.14 2.05 53.42
C MET A 19 -32.28 1.84 54.93
N ILE A 20 -31.15 1.94 55.63
CA ILE A 20 -30.94 1.92 57.10
C ILE A 20 -30.75 0.52 57.72
N PHE A 21 -29.49 0.09 57.82
CA PHE A 21 -28.85 -0.15 59.13
C PHE A 21 -27.33 -0.02 58.98
N SER A 22 -26.78 1.03 59.59
CA SER A 22 -25.35 1.31 59.67
C SER A 22 -24.73 0.73 60.95
N LEU A 23 -23.46 0.36 60.85
CA LEU A 23 -22.38 0.47 61.84
C LEU A 23 -22.17 -0.63 62.94
N ALA A 24 -21.01 -1.29 62.75
CA ALA A 24 -19.93 -1.56 63.71
C ALA A 24 -19.94 -2.83 64.56
N ILE A 25 -19.07 -3.80 64.21
CA ILE A 25 -18.07 -4.42 65.12
C ILE A 25 -16.81 -4.73 64.30
N SER A 26 -15.67 -4.15 64.69
CA SER A 26 -14.32 -4.48 64.22
C SER A 26 -13.78 -5.71 64.93
N TYR A 27 -13.11 -6.64 64.23
CA TYR A 27 -11.78 -7.16 64.59
C TYR A 27 -11.19 -7.98 63.42
N VAL A 28 -9.89 -7.78 63.25
CA VAL A 28 -8.97 -8.22 62.20
C VAL A 28 -8.94 -9.75 62.02
N LEU A 29 -8.94 -10.22 60.76
CA LEU A 29 -7.99 -11.21 60.21
C LEU A 29 -8.14 -11.22 58.67
N ALA A 30 -7.00 -11.19 57.98
CA ALA A 30 -6.80 -10.76 56.59
C ALA A 30 -7.75 -11.36 55.54
N PRO A 31 -8.27 -10.56 54.58
CA PRO A 31 -8.82 -11.12 53.36
C PRO A 31 -7.68 -11.52 52.41
N VAL A 32 -7.67 -12.81 52.07
CA VAL A 32 -7.07 -13.30 50.83
C VAL A 32 -7.72 -12.50 49.70
N ASN A 33 -6.93 -11.65 49.04
CA ASN A 33 -7.33 -11.01 47.79
C ASN A 33 -7.45 -12.10 46.73
N VAL A 34 -8.66 -12.65 46.55
CA VAL A 34 -9.05 -13.21 45.27
C VAL A 34 -9.71 -12.07 44.50
N SER A 35 -8.89 -11.31 43.78
CA SER A 35 -9.37 -10.39 42.74
C SER A 35 -9.92 -11.24 41.59
N TYR A 36 -11.24 -11.24 41.43
CA TYR A 36 -11.84 -11.53 40.13
C TYR A 36 -11.83 -10.22 39.33
N ALA A 37 -10.76 -10.04 38.56
CA ALA A 37 -10.70 -9.16 37.40
C ALA A 37 -9.78 -9.86 36.40
N LEU A 38 -10.35 -10.72 35.56
CA LEU A 38 -9.76 -11.00 34.26
C LEU A 38 -10.40 -9.96 33.33
N GLU A 39 -9.87 -8.74 33.35
CA GLU A 39 -9.85 -7.97 32.12
C GLU A 39 -8.93 -8.77 31.19
N ASN A 40 -9.48 -9.27 30.08
CA ASN A 40 -8.68 -9.86 29.03
C ASN A 40 -7.80 -8.73 28.48
N GLU A 41 -6.63 -8.51 29.07
CA GLU A 41 -5.56 -7.73 28.45
C GLU A 41 -5.27 -8.40 27.11
N ILE A 42 -5.69 -7.76 26.02
CA ILE A 42 -5.33 -8.18 24.68
C ILE A 42 -3.84 -7.92 24.56
N ASN A 43 -3.09 -8.95 24.19
CA ASN A 43 -1.71 -8.75 23.77
C ASN A 43 -1.76 -8.06 22.40
N LYS A 44 -1.13 -6.89 22.26
CA LYS A 44 -1.17 -6.05 21.04
C LYS A 44 -0.90 -6.87 19.76
N SER A 45 -0.01 -7.87 19.88
CA SER A 45 0.39 -8.84 18.83
C SER A 45 -0.70 -9.74 18.28
N ASP A 46 -1.86 -9.81 18.93
CA ASP A 46 -2.93 -10.73 18.57
C ASP A 46 -4.04 -10.06 17.73
N CYS A 47 -3.94 -8.74 17.53
CA CYS A 47 -4.87 -7.93 16.75
C CYS A 47 -4.09 -7.04 15.76
N VAL A 48 -3.84 -7.59 14.57
CA VAL A 48 -3.00 -6.94 13.56
C VAL A 48 -3.83 -6.08 12.62
N VAL A 49 -3.37 -4.85 12.39
CA VAL A 49 -3.80 -3.98 11.31
C VAL A 49 -2.71 -4.00 10.25
N TYR A 50 -3.08 -4.35 9.03
CA TYR A 50 -2.13 -4.35 7.92
C TYR A 50 -2.08 -2.98 7.26
N SER A 51 -0.98 -2.26 7.46
CA SER A 51 -0.69 -1.00 6.78
C SER A 51 0.75 -0.55 7.01
N ASP A 52 1.26 0.25 6.07
CA ASP A 52 2.56 0.92 6.22
C ASP A 52 2.49 2.09 7.21
N SER A 53 1.29 2.68 7.43
CA SER A 53 1.02 3.72 8.43
C SER A 53 -0.46 3.84 8.78
N ILE A 54 -0.80 4.57 9.86
CA ILE A 54 -2.19 4.95 10.17
C ILE A 54 -2.27 6.48 10.26
N ASN A 55 -2.42 7.13 9.11
CA ASN A 55 -2.68 8.55 8.99
C ASN A 55 -4.00 8.81 8.26
N TYR A 56 -4.54 10.02 8.41
CA TYR A 56 -5.69 10.45 7.62
C TYR A 56 -5.48 10.20 6.12
N GLY A 57 -6.46 9.55 5.49
CA GLY A 57 -6.44 9.23 4.06
C GLY A 57 -5.77 7.91 3.71
N ASP A 58 -5.05 7.27 4.63
CA ASP A 58 -4.45 5.95 4.40
C ASP A 58 -5.54 4.89 4.19
N ILE A 59 -5.16 3.84 3.45
CA ILE A 59 -5.93 2.60 3.36
C ILE A 59 -5.25 1.57 4.25
N ILE A 60 -6.01 1.02 5.20
CA ILE A 60 -5.57 -0.05 6.09
C ILE A 60 -6.45 -1.29 5.91
N SER A 61 -5.90 -2.48 6.11
CA SER A 61 -6.70 -3.70 6.07
C SER A 61 -6.96 -4.25 7.48
N PHE A 62 -8.23 -4.53 7.78
CA PHE A 62 -8.66 -5.01 9.09
C PHE A 62 -9.99 -5.78 8.98
N GLY A 63 -10.09 -6.95 9.63
CA GLY A 63 -11.21 -7.87 9.39
C GLY A 63 -11.18 -8.49 8.00
N ASN A 64 -12.01 -9.51 7.77
CA ASN A 64 -12.09 -10.26 6.51
C ASN A 64 -13.53 -10.52 6.11
N TYR A 65 -13.88 -10.31 4.84
CA TYR A 65 -15.22 -10.55 4.32
C TYR A 65 -15.21 -11.08 2.88
N LEU A 66 -16.35 -11.57 2.39
CA LEU A 66 -16.48 -12.02 1.00
C LEU A 66 -16.36 -10.83 0.05
N GLN A 67 -15.42 -10.90 -0.90
CA GLN A 67 -15.16 -9.81 -1.84
C GLN A 67 -14.99 -10.27 -3.29
N SER A 68 -14.34 -11.42 -3.54
CA SER A 68 -14.12 -11.95 -4.89
C SER A 68 -14.15 -13.47 -5.00
N ASP A 69 -14.14 -13.99 -6.23
CA ASP A 69 -14.03 -15.43 -6.57
C ASP A 69 -12.57 -15.89 -6.33
N THR A 70 -12.34 -16.42 -5.14
CA THR A 70 -11.03 -16.88 -4.66
C THR A 70 -10.75 -18.33 -5.05
N ASN A 71 -11.79 -19.14 -5.25
CA ASN A 71 -11.65 -20.56 -5.56
C ASN A 71 -11.57 -20.82 -7.09
N GLY A 72 -11.93 -19.83 -7.90
CA GLY A 72 -11.86 -19.83 -9.36
C GLY A 72 -12.99 -20.58 -10.07
N ASP A 73 -14.13 -20.83 -9.41
CA ASP A 73 -15.31 -21.51 -9.96
C ASP A 73 -16.20 -20.59 -10.80
N GLY A 74 -16.00 -19.27 -10.70
CA GLY A 74 -16.72 -18.24 -11.44
C GLY A 74 -17.97 -17.70 -10.74
N ASP A 75 -18.28 -18.16 -9.52
CA ASP A 75 -19.43 -17.73 -8.72
C ASP A 75 -18.94 -17.22 -7.36
N VAL A 76 -19.11 -15.92 -7.05
CA VAL A 76 -18.71 -15.40 -5.73
C VAL A 76 -19.74 -15.80 -4.66
N ASN A 77 -19.38 -16.67 -3.73
CA ASN A 77 -20.30 -17.21 -2.72
C ASN A 77 -19.59 -17.66 -1.42
N GLU A 78 -20.31 -18.26 -0.47
CA GLU A 78 -19.78 -18.70 0.83
C GLU A 78 -18.70 -19.81 0.76
N LEU A 79 -18.48 -20.40 -0.42
CA LEU A 79 -17.38 -21.33 -0.68
C LEU A 79 -16.04 -20.61 -0.94
N ASP A 80 -16.07 -19.29 -1.15
CA ASP A 80 -14.89 -18.46 -1.28
C ASP A 80 -14.24 -18.16 0.07
N SER A 81 -12.92 -18.04 0.04
CA SER A 81 -12.15 -17.53 1.18
C SER A 81 -12.46 -16.03 1.33
N LYS A 82 -12.69 -15.60 2.57
CA LYS A 82 -12.85 -14.18 2.89
C LYS A 82 -11.50 -13.47 2.72
N GLU A 83 -11.56 -12.24 2.23
CA GLU A 83 -10.39 -11.39 1.99
C GLU A 83 -10.41 -10.17 2.93
N PRO A 84 -9.25 -9.59 3.26
CA PRO A 84 -9.17 -8.45 4.16
C PRO A 84 -10.00 -7.25 3.71
N ILE A 85 -10.78 -6.65 4.61
CA ILE A 85 -11.55 -5.45 4.30
C ILE A 85 -10.60 -4.24 4.32
N ASN A 86 -10.62 -3.46 3.25
CA ASN A 86 -9.87 -2.19 3.17
C ASN A 86 -10.69 -1.03 3.73
N TRP A 87 -10.05 -0.22 4.56
CA TRP A 87 -10.66 0.90 5.26
C TRP A 87 -9.88 2.17 5.01
N LYS A 88 -10.57 3.24 4.63
CA LYS A 88 -10.05 4.60 4.61
C LYS A 88 -10.03 5.16 6.02
N VAL A 89 -8.87 5.67 6.45
CA VAL A 89 -8.73 6.40 7.71
C VAL A 89 -9.31 7.80 7.56
N LEU A 90 -10.36 8.09 8.34
CA LEU A 90 -11.03 9.39 8.34
C LEU A 90 -10.55 10.32 9.45
N SER A 91 -10.04 9.78 10.55
CA SER A 91 -9.47 10.57 11.65
C SER A 91 -8.62 9.69 12.56
N VAL A 92 -7.57 10.27 13.13
CA VAL A 92 -6.75 9.67 14.20
C VAL A 92 -6.70 10.67 15.34
N ALA A 93 -7.46 10.42 16.40
CA ALA A 93 -7.59 11.33 17.53
C ALA A 93 -7.93 10.58 18.82
N ASP A 94 -7.49 11.11 19.95
CA ASP A 94 -7.86 10.64 21.30
C ASP A 94 -7.66 9.13 21.53
N GLY A 95 -6.58 8.56 20.98
CA GLY A 95 -6.28 7.12 21.10
C GLY A 95 -7.20 6.23 20.25
N THR A 96 -7.88 6.81 19.27
CA THR A 96 -8.81 6.10 18.40
C THR A 96 -8.63 6.43 16.94
N ILE A 97 -9.02 5.49 16.07
CA ILE A 97 -8.89 5.61 14.62
C ILE A 97 -10.27 5.41 14.01
N LEU A 98 -10.82 6.45 13.39
CA LEU A 98 -12.10 6.38 12.70
C LEU A 98 -11.91 5.89 11.27
N LEU A 99 -12.66 4.87 10.89
CA LEU A 99 -12.52 4.16 9.63
C LEU A 99 -13.84 4.11 8.86
N LEU A 100 -13.75 4.21 7.54
CA LEU A 100 -14.86 3.97 6.61
C LEU A 100 -14.39 2.97 5.55
N SER A 101 -15.18 1.94 5.25
CA SER A 101 -14.78 0.96 4.24
C SER A 101 -14.51 1.65 2.90
N ASP A 102 -13.43 1.24 2.23
CA ASP A 102 -13.02 1.82 0.95
C ASP A 102 -14.07 1.51 -0.14
N MET A 103 -14.57 0.27 -0.11
CA MET A 103 -15.55 -0.28 -1.05
C MET A 103 -16.90 -0.56 -0.39
N ILE A 104 -17.93 -0.83 -1.20
CA ILE A 104 -19.21 -1.38 -0.74
C ILE A 104 -19.02 -2.88 -0.45
N ILE A 105 -19.14 -3.27 0.82
CA ILE A 105 -18.74 -4.60 1.32
C ILE A 105 -19.87 -5.63 1.24
N ASP A 106 -21.12 -5.20 1.34
CA ASP A 106 -22.31 -6.03 1.12
C ASP A 106 -23.48 -5.12 0.66
N ALA A 107 -24.63 -5.69 0.30
CA ALA A 107 -25.83 -4.94 -0.02
C ALA A 107 -27.08 -5.64 0.52
N LYS A 108 -27.88 -4.91 1.29
CA LYS A 108 -29.15 -5.37 1.87
C LYS A 108 -30.15 -4.23 2.02
N GLU A 109 -31.36 -4.62 2.36
CA GLU A 109 -32.43 -3.74 2.84
C GLU A 109 -32.00 -3.02 4.12
N PHE A 110 -32.44 -1.76 4.27
CA PHE A 110 -32.30 -1.05 5.55
C PHE A 110 -33.22 -1.69 6.60
N ASP A 111 -34.42 -2.09 6.17
CA ASP A 111 -35.40 -2.84 6.93
C ASP A 111 -36.40 -3.53 6.00
N VAL A 112 -36.88 -4.72 6.33
CA VAL A 112 -37.88 -5.43 5.49
C VAL A 112 -39.27 -4.79 5.53
N SER A 113 -39.53 -3.90 6.50
CA SER A 113 -40.79 -3.17 6.56
C SER A 113 -40.87 -2.13 5.45
N LYS A 114 -42.05 -2.02 4.84
CA LYS A 114 -42.36 -0.95 3.87
C LYS A 114 -42.84 0.32 4.56
N THR A 115 -42.43 0.50 5.81
CA THR A 115 -42.88 1.57 6.70
C THR A 115 -41.67 2.30 7.24
N TYR A 116 -41.91 3.49 7.78
CA TYR A 116 -40.89 4.28 8.45
C TYR A 116 -40.18 3.45 9.54
N VAL A 117 -38.86 3.52 9.54
CA VAL A 117 -37.98 2.85 10.50
C VAL A 117 -36.83 3.79 10.87
N THR A 118 -36.57 3.88 12.16
CA THR A 118 -35.45 4.64 12.73
C THR A 118 -34.18 3.79 12.74
N TRP A 119 -32.99 4.39 12.73
CA TRP A 119 -31.72 3.66 12.91
C TRP A 119 -31.73 2.68 14.10
N GLU A 120 -32.21 3.10 15.28
CA GLU A 120 -32.22 2.26 16.49
C GLU A 120 -32.99 0.94 16.31
N ASN A 121 -34.05 0.97 15.52
CA ASN A 121 -34.99 -0.13 15.32
C ASN A 121 -34.80 -0.85 13.98
N SER A 122 -33.77 -0.50 13.19
CA SER A 122 -33.58 -1.09 11.87
C SER A 122 -32.98 -2.49 11.93
N GLU A 123 -33.44 -3.36 11.04
CA GLU A 123 -32.82 -4.67 10.84
C GLU A 123 -31.37 -4.54 10.33
N LEU A 124 -31.04 -3.52 9.55
CA LEU A 124 -29.66 -3.26 9.10
C LEU A 124 -28.71 -3.01 10.28
N ARG A 125 -29.09 -2.18 11.25
CA ARG A 125 -28.29 -1.95 12.47
C ARG A 125 -28.09 -3.23 13.26
N THR A 126 -29.17 -4.01 13.41
CA THR A 126 -29.14 -5.31 14.11
C THR A 126 -28.20 -6.29 13.42
N TRP A 127 -28.24 -6.34 12.08
CA TRP A 127 -27.34 -7.18 11.29
C TRP A 127 -25.88 -6.72 11.37
N LEU A 128 -25.62 -5.40 11.29
CA LEU A 128 -24.27 -4.84 11.38
C LEU A 128 -23.57 -5.15 12.71
N ASN A 129 -24.29 -5.01 13.83
CA ASN A 129 -23.74 -5.24 15.17
C ASN A 129 -23.85 -6.70 15.65
N GLY A 130 -24.40 -7.59 14.83
CA GLY A 130 -24.48 -9.03 15.10
C GLY A 130 -23.79 -9.80 13.98
N THR A 131 -24.59 -10.31 13.04
CA THR A 131 -24.13 -11.21 11.98
C THR A 131 -22.94 -10.68 11.18
N PHE A 132 -22.93 -9.41 10.78
CA PHE A 132 -21.79 -8.84 10.05
C PHE A 132 -20.55 -8.79 10.94
N PHE A 133 -20.66 -8.22 12.15
CA PHE A 133 -19.56 -8.10 13.10
C PHE A 133 -18.91 -9.45 13.43
N ASP A 134 -19.74 -10.47 13.70
CA ASP A 134 -19.28 -11.83 14.01
C ASP A 134 -18.60 -12.53 12.81
N ASN A 135 -19.04 -12.19 11.59
CA ASN A 135 -18.50 -12.79 10.37
C ASN A 135 -17.29 -12.04 9.81
N ALA A 136 -17.16 -10.75 10.09
CA ALA A 136 -16.13 -9.87 9.54
C ALA A 136 -14.89 -9.80 10.42
N PHE A 137 -15.04 -9.94 11.75
CA PHE A 137 -13.95 -9.73 12.70
C PHE A 137 -13.75 -10.95 13.60
N SER A 138 -12.49 -11.36 13.75
CA SER A 138 -12.06 -12.35 14.73
C SER A 138 -12.24 -11.86 16.17
N ALA A 139 -12.21 -12.76 17.15
CA ALA A 139 -12.42 -12.39 18.56
C ALA A 139 -11.47 -11.29 19.07
N ASN A 140 -10.23 -11.23 18.58
CA ASN A 140 -9.27 -10.20 18.97
C ASN A 140 -9.56 -8.87 18.26
N GLU A 141 -9.87 -8.90 16.97
CA GLU A 141 -10.29 -7.73 16.21
C GLU A 141 -11.57 -7.10 16.81
N GLN A 142 -12.52 -7.93 17.23
CA GLN A 142 -13.75 -7.48 17.89
C GLN A 142 -13.51 -6.73 19.21
N LEU A 143 -12.42 -7.05 19.93
CA LEU A 143 -12.06 -6.38 21.17
C LEU A 143 -11.33 -5.04 20.94
N ALA A 144 -10.67 -4.89 19.78
CA ALA A 144 -10.05 -3.64 19.34
C ALA A 144 -11.06 -2.63 18.77
N ILE A 145 -12.23 -3.09 18.31
CA ILE A 145 -13.30 -2.19 17.87
C ILE A 145 -14.00 -1.54 19.07
N VAL A 146 -13.98 -0.21 19.08
CA VAL A 146 -14.58 0.64 20.11
C VAL A 146 -16.11 0.61 19.98
N GLU A 147 -16.78 0.44 21.11
CA GLU A 147 -18.22 0.61 21.22
C GLU A 147 -18.56 2.09 21.40
N ASN A 148 -19.26 2.66 20.42
CA ASN A 148 -19.49 4.10 20.33
C ASN A 148 -20.90 4.48 20.72
N THR A 149 -21.02 5.61 21.44
CA THR A 149 -22.32 6.28 21.62
C THR A 149 -22.57 7.20 20.43
N ILE A 150 -23.49 6.80 19.55
CA ILE A 150 -23.77 7.49 18.29
C ILE A 150 -25.07 8.27 18.41
N VAL A 151 -25.01 9.55 18.09
CA VAL A 151 -26.20 10.41 17.99
C VAL A 151 -26.62 10.50 16.53
N THR A 152 -27.80 9.95 16.22
CA THR A 152 -28.44 10.11 14.91
C THR A 152 -29.42 11.26 15.00
N LYS A 153 -29.13 12.32 14.23
CA LYS A 153 -29.88 13.57 14.28
C LYS A 153 -31.33 13.38 13.83
N GLY A 154 -32.23 13.93 14.63
CA GLY A 154 -33.62 14.11 14.24
C GLY A 154 -33.76 15.27 13.26
N ASP A 155 -34.85 15.27 12.52
CA ASP A 155 -35.23 16.34 11.62
C ASP A 155 -36.10 17.37 12.35
N ALA A 156 -35.58 18.59 12.46
CA ALA A 156 -36.26 19.71 13.10
C ALA A 156 -37.52 20.17 12.36
N LEU A 157 -37.61 19.97 11.05
CA LEU A 157 -38.80 20.29 10.24
C LEU A 157 -39.91 19.24 10.43
N LEU A 158 -39.55 18.02 10.83
CA LEU A 158 -40.48 16.92 11.09
C LEU A 158 -40.72 16.67 12.59
N GLU A 159 -40.17 17.51 13.47
CA GLU A 159 -40.28 17.39 14.94
C GLU A 159 -39.83 16.01 15.47
N THR A 160 -38.85 15.39 14.83
CA THR A 160 -38.27 14.12 15.30
C THR A 160 -37.08 14.40 16.22
N GLU A 161 -37.02 13.68 17.35
CA GLU A 161 -35.94 13.84 18.33
C GLU A 161 -34.66 13.13 17.88
N ASP A 162 -33.51 13.58 18.38
CA ASP A 162 -32.25 12.85 18.24
C ASP A 162 -32.35 11.48 18.92
N ILE A 163 -31.89 10.44 18.24
CA ILE A 163 -31.78 9.10 18.85
C ILE A 163 -30.32 8.82 19.16
N THR A 164 -30.08 8.28 20.35
CA THR A 164 -28.77 7.81 20.77
C THR A 164 -28.73 6.29 20.78
N THR A 165 -27.80 5.70 20.04
CA THR A 165 -27.54 4.26 20.05
C THR A 165 -26.13 3.98 20.52
N THR A 166 -25.89 2.73 20.90
CA THR A 166 -24.55 2.22 21.19
C THR A 166 -24.21 1.16 20.16
N ASP A 167 -23.19 1.43 19.33
CA ASP A 167 -22.87 0.66 18.14
C ASP A 167 -21.36 0.45 18.00
N LYS A 168 -20.95 -0.73 17.56
CA LYS A 168 -19.56 -1.05 17.15
C LYS A 168 -19.35 -0.88 15.65
N VAL A 169 -20.39 -1.18 14.87
CA VAL A 169 -20.41 -1.01 13.41
C VAL A 169 -21.67 -0.26 13.02
N TYR A 170 -21.51 0.74 12.14
CA TYR A 170 -22.60 1.59 11.68
C TYR A 170 -22.36 2.03 10.22
N VAL A 171 -23.35 2.65 9.58
CA VAL A 171 -23.17 3.32 8.28
C VAL A 171 -23.01 4.83 8.51
N PRO A 172 -22.34 5.57 7.60
CA PRO A 172 -22.14 7.02 7.78
C PRO A 172 -23.45 7.80 7.81
N SER A 173 -23.50 8.92 8.54
CA SER A 173 -24.62 9.88 8.44
C SER A 173 -24.40 10.91 7.35
N PHE A 174 -25.39 11.79 7.21
CA PHE A 174 -25.26 13.03 6.45
C PHE A 174 -24.02 13.83 6.89
N GLU A 175 -23.83 14.04 8.20
CA GLU A 175 -22.70 14.79 8.73
C GLU A 175 -21.37 14.11 8.41
N ASP A 176 -21.31 12.77 8.50
CA ASP A 176 -20.09 12.02 8.19
C ASP A 176 -19.68 12.20 6.71
N VAL A 177 -20.64 12.11 5.77
CA VAL A 177 -20.35 12.25 4.32
C VAL A 177 -20.32 13.70 3.81
N THR A 178 -20.53 14.68 4.68
CA THR A 178 -20.43 16.11 4.35
C THR A 178 -19.35 16.82 5.17
N ASN A 179 -18.53 16.05 5.90
CA ASN A 179 -17.43 16.58 6.70
C ASN A 179 -16.16 16.76 5.85
N TYR A 180 -15.72 18.01 5.70
CA TYR A 180 -14.47 18.37 5.01
C TYR A 180 -13.23 17.79 5.68
N GLU A 181 -13.27 17.58 7.00
CA GLU A 181 -12.16 16.97 7.75
C GLU A 181 -12.01 15.49 7.42
N TYR A 182 -13.08 14.83 6.93
CA TYR A 182 -13.05 13.45 6.45
C TYR A 182 -12.78 13.36 4.93
N GLY A 183 -12.57 14.52 4.29
CA GLY A 183 -12.26 14.64 2.87
C GLY A 183 -13.48 14.65 1.97
N PHE A 184 -14.65 15.03 2.49
CA PHE A 184 -15.88 15.19 1.73
C PHE A 184 -16.28 16.67 1.61
N ASP A 185 -16.81 17.07 0.47
CA ASP A 185 -17.27 18.44 0.25
C ASP A 185 -18.70 18.64 0.78
N TYR A 186 -18.90 19.69 1.58
CA TYR A 186 -20.20 20.07 2.13
C TYR A 186 -21.12 20.75 1.10
N GLU A 187 -20.56 21.50 0.13
CA GLU A 187 -21.32 22.45 -0.70
C GLU A 187 -21.77 21.88 -2.06
N GLU A 188 -21.20 20.76 -2.51
CA GLU A 188 -21.54 20.18 -3.81
C GLU A 188 -22.75 19.25 -3.76
N TYR A 189 -23.70 19.48 -4.68
CA TYR A 189 -24.88 18.62 -4.88
C TYR A 189 -24.50 17.17 -5.23
N GLU A 190 -23.38 16.99 -5.93
CA GLU A 190 -22.74 15.71 -6.25
C GLU A 190 -21.25 15.86 -5.95
N ASP A 191 -20.69 15.02 -5.09
CA ASP A 191 -19.26 15.02 -4.78
C ASP A 191 -18.70 13.62 -5.07
N SER A 192 -17.77 13.55 -6.01
CA SER A 192 -17.15 12.29 -6.40
C SER A 192 -16.40 11.58 -5.26
N SER A 193 -15.97 12.30 -4.22
CA SER A 193 -15.32 11.73 -3.04
C SER A 193 -16.28 10.85 -2.22
N ARG A 194 -17.59 11.12 -2.30
CA ARG A 194 -18.64 10.30 -1.66
C ARG A 194 -18.94 9.02 -2.41
N MET A 195 -18.52 8.88 -3.68
CA MET A 195 -18.81 7.67 -4.46
C MET A 195 -18.18 6.43 -3.82
N ALA A 196 -18.90 5.30 -3.86
CA ALA A 196 -18.40 4.01 -3.41
C ALA A 196 -18.66 2.96 -4.50
N PHE A 197 -17.78 1.96 -4.59
CA PHE A 197 -17.77 0.99 -5.68
C PHE A 197 -18.00 -0.44 -5.17
N ASN A 198 -18.63 -1.27 -5.99
CA ASN A 198 -18.96 -2.65 -5.64
C ASN A 198 -17.73 -3.56 -5.66
N THR A 199 -17.62 -4.45 -4.68
CA THR A 199 -16.80 -5.67 -4.81
C THR A 199 -17.46 -6.64 -5.80
N ASP A 200 -16.74 -7.69 -6.23
CA ASP A 200 -17.34 -8.73 -7.07
C ASP A 200 -18.45 -9.48 -6.30
N TYR A 201 -18.32 -9.63 -4.98
CA TYR A 201 -19.37 -10.19 -4.11
C TYR A 201 -20.61 -9.29 -4.06
N THR A 202 -20.45 -7.97 -3.85
CA THR A 202 -21.58 -7.03 -3.84
C THR A 202 -22.32 -7.03 -5.16
N ALA A 203 -21.62 -7.19 -6.29
CA ALA A 203 -22.22 -7.30 -7.61
C ALA A 203 -23.11 -8.55 -7.81
N THR A 204 -23.02 -9.55 -6.93
CA THR A 204 -23.95 -10.70 -6.93
C THR A 204 -25.31 -10.38 -6.33
N LYS A 205 -25.42 -9.25 -5.61
CA LYS A 205 -26.64 -8.88 -4.89
C LYS A 205 -27.67 -8.28 -5.84
N PRO A 206 -28.98 -8.49 -5.58
CA PRO A 206 -30.01 -7.94 -6.44
C PRO A 206 -29.91 -6.41 -6.53
N SER A 207 -30.11 -5.89 -7.73
CA SER A 207 -30.11 -4.44 -8.02
C SER A 207 -28.75 -3.72 -7.92
N MET A 208 -27.67 -4.43 -7.61
CA MET A 208 -26.31 -3.88 -7.63
C MET A 208 -25.69 -3.97 -9.05
N PHE A 209 -24.87 -3.00 -9.39
CA PHE A 209 -24.06 -2.96 -10.62
C PHE A 209 -22.83 -3.87 -10.54
N ASP A 210 -22.16 -4.07 -11.68
CA ASP A 210 -20.98 -4.93 -11.81
C ASP A 210 -19.85 -4.50 -10.84
N GLY A 211 -18.98 -5.44 -10.47
CA GLY A 211 -17.80 -5.17 -9.64
C GLY A 211 -16.94 -4.04 -10.21
N GLY A 212 -16.57 -3.09 -9.36
CA GLY A 212 -15.84 -1.87 -9.70
C GLY A 212 -16.67 -0.76 -10.35
N GLU A 213 -17.99 -0.93 -10.47
CA GLU A 213 -18.91 0.17 -10.79
C GLU A 213 -19.43 0.84 -9.51
N SER A 214 -19.75 2.13 -9.59
CA SER A 214 -20.26 2.89 -8.46
C SER A 214 -21.74 2.58 -8.23
N ASP A 215 -22.12 2.50 -6.95
CA ASP A 215 -23.50 2.14 -6.58
C ASP A 215 -24.04 2.99 -5.43
N VAL A 216 -25.35 2.88 -5.23
CA VAL A 216 -26.07 3.58 -4.17
C VAL A 216 -25.82 2.89 -2.84
N TYR A 217 -25.51 3.65 -1.78
CA TYR A 217 -25.32 3.10 -0.43
C TYR A 217 -26.06 3.86 0.66
N TRP A 218 -26.38 3.16 1.74
CA TRP A 218 -27.16 3.67 2.87
C TRP A 218 -26.40 4.73 3.69
N LEU A 219 -27.15 5.76 4.12
CA LEU A 219 -26.74 6.64 5.21
C LEU A 219 -27.62 6.40 6.43
N ARG A 220 -27.05 6.50 7.65
CA ARG A 220 -27.84 6.45 8.89
C ARG A 220 -28.70 7.70 8.99
N ASN A 221 -29.98 7.51 9.24
CA ASN A 221 -30.89 8.59 9.61
C ASN A 221 -31.94 8.08 10.59
N ASN A 222 -32.70 9.02 11.16
CA ASN A 222 -33.79 8.69 12.07
C ASN A 222 -35.05 8.20 11.33
N GLY A 223 -34.95 7.73 10.08
CA GLY A 223 -36.10 7.62 9.20
C GLY A 223 -36.74 8.99 8.91
N GLN A 224 -37.39 9.14 7.76
CA GLN A 224 -38.17 10.33 7.42
C GLN A 224 -39.51 9.89 6.83
N ASP A 225 -40.54 10.75 6.86
CA ASP A 225 -41.78 10.54 6.07
C ASP A 225 -41.47 10.38 4.57
N THR A 226 -40.29 10.84 4.13
CA THR A 226 -39.82 10.75 2.74
C THR A 226 -39.04 9.49 2.41
N GLY A 227 -38.46 8.75 3.38
CA GLY A 227 -37.65 7.54 3.19
C GLY A 227 -36.31 7.56 3.94
N ILE A 228 -35.42 6.60 3.62
CA ILE A 228 -34.06 6.51 4.16
C ILE A 228 -33.09 7.25 3.25
N MET A 229 -32.06 7.86 3.84
CA MET A 229 -31.04 8.59 3.10
C MET A 229 -30.04 7.65 2.44
N THR A 230 -29.57 8.03 1.25
CA THR A 230 -28.54 7.30 0.50
C THR A 230 -27.60 8.24 -0.22
N VAL A 231 -26.38 7.80 -0.46
CA VAL A 231 -25.51 8.42 -1.46
C VAL A 231 -25.74 7.76 -2.82
N THR A 232 -25.84 8.55 -3.88
CA THR A 232 -26.08 8.07 -5.25
C THR A 232 -24.82 7.58 -5.93
N ILE A 233 -24.98 6.95 -7.10
CA ILE A 233 -23.87 6.51 -7.95
C ILE A 233 -22.95 7.63 -8.46
N TYR A 234 -23.35 8.90 -8.30
CA TYR A 234 -22.57 10.09 -8.64
C TYR A 234 -22.12 10.89 -7.41
N GLY A 235 -22.34 10.35 -6.20
CA GLY A 235 -21.96 11.02 -4.97
C GLY A 235 -22.93 12.13 -4.54
N GLY A 236 -24.17 12.14 -5.04
CA GLY A 236 -25.22 13.02 -4.51
C GLY A 236 -25.93 12.40 -3.32
N ILE A 237 -26.67 13.18 -2.53
CA ILE A 237 -27.44 12.67 -1.37
C ILE A 237 -28.94 12.67 -1.72
N MET A 238 -29.59 11.52 -1.56
CA MET A 238 -31.04 11.35 -1.72
C MET A 238 -31.70 11.04 -0.38
N TYR A 239 -32.93 11.53 -0.18
CA TYR A 239 -33.66 11.48 1.11
C TYR A 239 -34.91 10.60 1.09
N HIS A 240 -35.08 9.77 0.06
CA HIS A 240 -36.37 9.12 -0.20
C HIS A 240 -36.28 7.67 -0.72
N MET A 241 -35.21 6.96 -0.35
CA MET A 241 -35.11 5.55 -0.67
C MET A 241 -36.02 4.73 0.25
N GLN A 242 -36.73 3.75 -0.30
CA GLN A 242 -37.60 2.89 0.52
C GLN A 242 -36.76 1.91 1.35
N PRO A 243 -37.08 1.67 2.63
CA PRO A 243 -36.27 0.82 3.51
C PRO A 243 -36.08 -0.62 2.98
N ASP A 244 -37.05 -1.15 2.23
CA ASP A 244 -37.04 -2.50 1.68
C ASP A 244 -36.28 -2.62 0.35
N ASN A 245 -35.72 -1.53 -0.17
CA ASN A 245 -34.82 -1.58 -1.31
C ASN A 245 -33.47 -2.15 -0.89
N ILE A 246 -32.80 -2.87 -1.79
CA ILE A 246 -31.41 -3.29 -1.55
C ILE A 246 -30.50 -2.15 -1.99
N CYS A 247 -29.66 -1.66 -1.08
CA CYS A 247 -28.59 -0.72 -1.38
C CYS A 247 -27.28 -1.20 -0.75
N GLY A 248 -26.18 -0.65 -1.25
CA GLY A 248 -24.84 -0.92 -0.74
C GLY A 248 -24.68 -0.53 0.73
N ILE A 249 -23.80 -1.26 1.41
CA ILE A 249 -23.42 -1.05 2.80
C ILE A 249 -21.94 -0.68 2.81
N ARG A 250 -21.66 0.53 3.29
CA ARG A 250 -20.32 1.09 3.48
C ARG A 250 -20.11 1.31 4.98
N PRO A 251 -19.68 0.27 5.73
CA PRO A 251 -19.60 0.35 7.18
C PRO A 251 -18.51 1.33 7.64
N MET A 252 -18.72 1.86 8.84
CA MET A 252 -17.76 2.59 9.64
C MET A 252 -17.51 1.84 10.94
N ILE A 253 -16.28 1.92 11.43
CA ILE A 253 -15.83 1.41 12.73
C ILE A 253 -14.84 2.39 13.33
N GLN A 254 -14.59 2.25 14.63
CA GLN A 254 -13.52 2.97 15.31
C GLN A 254 -12.63 1.96 16.03
N LEU A 255 -11.32 2.05 15.84
CA LEU A 255 -10.35 1.19 16.50
C LEU A 255 -9.73 1.90 17.69
N ASP A 256 -9.45 1.14 18.74
CA ASP A 256 -8.63 1.53 19.88
C ASP A 256 -7.16 1.35 19.50
N SER A 257 -6.41 2.45 19.38
CA SER A 257 -5.03 2.42 18.89
C SER A 257 -4.09 1.65 19.81
N ASP A 258 -4.44 1.50 21.09
CA ASP A 258 -3.63 0.77 22.08
C ASP A 258 -3.82 -0.75 21.96
N LYS A 259 -4.88 -1.20 21.30
CA LYS A 259 -5.22 -2.63 21.15
C LYS A 259 -4.80 -3.25 19.83
N ILE A 260 -4.23 -2.47 18.91
CA ILE A 260 -3.85 -2.93 17.56
C ILE A 260 -2.34 -2.89 17.35
N GLU A 261 -1.76 -3.90 16.72
CA GLU A 261 -0.38 -3.90 16.22
C GLU A 261 -0.35 -3.64 14.72
N LEU A 262 0.62 -2.86 14.25
CA LEU A 262 0.80 -2.61 12.83
C LEU A 262 1.75 -3.63 12.23
N GLU A 263 1.32 -4.27 11.16
CA GLU A 263 2.14 -5.14 10.32
C GLU A 263 2.09 -4.58 8.89
N SER A 264 3.23 -4.45 8.22
CA SER A 264 3.22 -4.08 6.80
C SER A 264 2.74 -5.26 5.97
N ASP A 265 2.09 -5.00 4.83
CA ASP A 265 1.55 -6.04 3.94
C ASP A 265 2.67 -6.93 3.34
N VAL A 266 3.12 -7.91 4.13
CA VAL A 266 4.00 -9.00 3.71
C VAL A 266 3.17 -10.28 3.70
N ASN A 267 2.55 -10.58 2.56
CA ASN A 267 2.05 -11.92 2.31
C ASN A 267 3.22 -12.91 2.17
N ASP A 268 3.61 -13.59 3.24
CA ASP A 268 3.85 -15.04 3.17
C ASP A 268 3.54 -15.78 4.48
N SER A 269 2.89 -16.91 4.25
CA SER A 269 2.42 -17.94 5.15
C SER A 269 3.47 -18.58 6.06
N GLY A 270 3.09 -18.76 7.34
CA GLY A 270 3.24 -20.06 8.01
C GLY A 270 4.28 -20.24 9.12
N ASN A 271 3.76 -20.12 10.35
CA ASN A 271 3.98 -20.99 11.52
C ASN A 271 5.16 -20.68 12.47
N GLY A 272 4.78 -20.31 13.71
CA GLY A 272 5.62 -19.72 14.75
C GLY A 272 6.67 -20.61 15.39
N THR A 273 7.55 -19.98 16.19
CA THR A 273 7.72 -20.28 17.63
C THR A 273 8.40 -19.09 18.33
N GLN A 274 7.84 -18.66 19.47
CA GLN A 274 8.39 -17.63 20.37
C GLN A 274 9.70 -18.05 21.04
N ASN A 275 10.57 -17.07 21.39
CA ASN A 275 10.93 -16.78 22.79
C ASN A 275 12.00 -15.68 22.98
N GLY A 276 11.63 -14.66 23.77
CA GLY A 276 12.46 -13.92 24.75
C GLY A 276 13.46 -12.88 24.21
N THR A 277 13.70 -11.70 24.82
CA THR A 277 13.38 -11.22 26.18
C THR A 277 13.58 -9.68 26.26
N GLN A 278 12.52 -8.99 26.67
CA GLN A 278 12.38 -7.74 27.47
C GLN A 278 13.41 -6.57 27.53
N ASN A 279 12.80 -5.38 27.44
CA ASN A 279 12.83 -4.18 28.30
C ASN A 279 13.88 -3.06 28.11
N GLY A 280 13.37 -1.84 27.85
CA GLY A 280 13.64 -0.68 28.70
C GLY A 280 13.67 0.71 28.04
N ASN A 281 12.67 1.55 28.39
CA ASN A 281 12.71 3.03 28.57
C ASN A 281 11.97 3.95 27.55
N ASN A 282 10.68 4.19 27.80
CA ASN A 282 9.81 5.22 27.18
C ASN A 282 10.05 6.66 27.71
N GLN A 283 11.29 7.08 27.97
CA GLN A 283 11.56 8.46 28.45
C GLN A 283 12.45 9.31 27.52
N THR A 284 12.93 8.75 26.41
CA THR A 284 13.90 9.41 25.51
C THR A 284 13.37 9.72 24.11
N ASP A 285 12.12 9.33 23.82
CA ASP A 285 11.54 9.35 22.46
C ASP A 285 11.26 10.76 21.88
N ASN A 286 11.27 11.79 22.75
CA ASN A 286 10.94 13.16 22.38
C ASN A 286 12.15 14.11 22.18
N THR A 287 13.39 13.61 22.27
CA THR A 287 14.59 14.47 22.14
C THR A 287 14.89 14.74 20.66
N ILE A 288 14.91 16.02 20.25
CA ILE A 288 15.33 16.43 18.91
C ILE A 288 16.86 16.36 18.80
N ILE A 289 17.34 15.73 17.74
CA ILE A 289 18.76 15.57 17.43
C ILE A 289 19.05 15.89 15.97
N ASN A 290 20.25 16.38 15.70
CA ASN A 290 20.66 16.83 14.38
C ASN A 290 21.42 15.71 13.65
N LEU A 291 20.76 15.02 12.74
CA LEU A 291 21.34 14.04 11.84
C LEU A 291 22.10 14.74 10.72
N THR A 292 23.23 14.17 10.30
CA THR A 292 23.93 14.59 9.09
C THR A 292 23.55 13.61 7.98
N VAL A 293 22.72 14.04 7.02
CA VAL A 293 22.22 13.24 5.90
C VAL A 293 23.03 13.57 4.65
N LYS A 294 23.61 12.56 4.02
CA LYS A 294 24.41 12.70 2.79
C LYS A 294 23.62 12.21 1.58
N GLY A 295 23.80 12.87 0.44
CA GLY A 295 23.17 12.46 -0.82
C GLY A 295 23.56 13.36 -1.98
N GLN A 296 22.78 13.34 -3.05
CA GLN A 296 22.95 14.21 -4.22
C GLN A 296 21.71 15.03 -4.48
N GLU A 297 21.88 16.34 -4.64
CA GLU A 297 20.80 17.23 -5.08
C GLU A 297 20.84 17.37 -6.58
N ASN A 298 19.71 17.08 -7.23
CA ASN A 298 19.57 17.08 -8.68
C ASN A 298 18.73 18.28 -9.13
N TYR A 299 19.42 19.39 -9.41
CA TYR A 299 18.78 20.63 -9.84
C TYR A 299 18.25 20.52 -11.27
N ASP A 300 18.88 19.71 -12.14
CA ASP A 300 18.38 19.49 -13.50
C ASP A 300 16.97 18.87 -13.49
N TYR A 301 16.72 17.92 -12.58
CA TYR A 301 15.42 17.30 -12.40
C TYR A 301 14.42 18.23 -11.74
N ALA A 302 14.85 19.02 -10.74
CA ALA A 302 14.01 20.05 -10.13
C ALA A 302 13.48 21.05 -11.17
N TYR A 303 14.33 21.56 -12.07
CA TYR A 303 13.90 22.48 -13.12
C TYR A 303 13.03 21.81 -14.20
N GLN A 304 13.24 20.53 -14.52
CA GLN A 304 12.35 19.79 -15.42
C GLN A 304 10.94 19.60 -14.82
N VAL A 305 10.83 19.34 -13.51
CA VAL A 305 9.53 19.31 -12.83
C VAL A 305 8.85 20.68 -12.93
N LEU A 306 9.59 21.78 -12.75
CA LEU A 306 9.04 23.14 -12.93
C LEU A 306 8.47 23.36 -14.34
N GLU A 307 9.19 22.90 -15.37
CA GLU A 307 8.72 22.98 -16.75
C GLU A 307 7.38 22.24 -16.91
N ILE A 308 7.25 21.03 -16.38
CA ILE A 308 6.02 20.22 -16.47
C ILE A 308 4.87 20.86 -15.67
N VAL A 309 5.14 21.42 -14.49
CA VAL A 309 4.16 22.21 -13.70
C VAL A 309 3.65 23.38 -14.53
N ASN A 310 4.56 24.17 -15.11
CA ASN A 310 4.19 25.35 -15.89
C ASN A 310 3.51 25.00 -17.21
N GLU A 311 3.86 23.89 -17.85
CA GLU A 311 3.11 23.34 -18.98
C GLU A 311 1.67 22.97 -18.59
N THR A 312 1.48 22.42 -17.39
CA THR A 312 0.17 22.06 -16.84
C THR A 312 -0.67 23.31 -16.55
N ARG A 313 -0.10 24.30 -15.84
CA ARG A 313 -0.75 25.58 -15.54
C ARG A 313 -1.11 26.38 -16.79
N THR A 314 -0.20 26.45 -17.76
CA THR A 314 -0.43 27.12 -19.04
C THR A 314 -1.59 26.48 -19.82
N GLN A 315 -1.77 25.15 -19.75
CA GLN A 315 -2.89 24.46 -20.40
C GLN A 315 -4.25 24.85 -19.81
N LEU A 316 -4.28 25.29 -18.56
CA LEU A 316 -5.47 25.76 -17.84
C LEU A 316 -5.66 27.28 -17.91
N GLY A 317 -4.73 28.01 -18.55
CA GLY A 317 -4.77 29.47 -18.61
C GLY A 317 -4.31 30.16 -17.31
N LEU A 318 -3.63 29.42 -16.43
CA LEU A 318 -3.03 29.94 -15.20
C LEU A 318 -1.66 30.55 -15.47
N ASN A 319 -1.24 31.46 -14.61
CA ASN A 319 0.10 32.04 -14.65
C ASN A 319 1.16 30.98 -14.33
N ALA A 320 2.30 31.03 -15.02
CA ALA A 320 3.44 30.21 -14.71
C ALA A 320 4.02 30.58 -13.33
N LEU A 321 4.41 29.59 -12.56
CA LEU A 321 5.15 29.75 -11.32
C LEU A 321 6.63 30.02 -11.62
N THR A 322 7.28 30.77 -10.75
CA THR A 322 8.71 31.05 -10.85
C THR A 322 9.47 30.31 -9.75
N MET A 323 10.61 29.69 -10.09
CA MET A 323 11.49 29.10 -9.07
C MET A 323 11.96 30.20 -8.12
N ASP A 324 11.74 30.04 -6.82
CA ASP A 324 12.21 30.96 -5.79
C ASP A 324 13.41 30.39 -5.03
N LYS A 325 14.39 31.25 -4.73
CA LYS A 325 15.64 30.88 -4.05
C LYS A 325 15.42 30.32 -2.65
N SER A 326 14.54 30.93 -1.86
CA SER A 326 14.26 30.47 -0.49
C SER A 326 13.40 29.20 -0.47
N LEU A 327 12.42 29.10 -1.36
CA LEU A 327 11.62 27.88 -1.50
C LEU A 327 12.45 26.72 -2.07
N LEU A 328 13.40 26.96 -2.97
CA LEU A 328 14.28 25.90 -3.48
C LEU A 328 15.15 25.29 -2.37
N GLU A 329 15.77 26.11 -1.52
CA GLU A 329 16.50 25.60 -0.35
C GLU A 329 15.56 24.89 0.64
N THR A 330 14.35 25.42 0.85
CA THR A 330 13.31 24.79 1.67
C THR A 330 12.96 23.40 1.13
N ALA A 331 12.68 23.29 -0.17
CA ALA A 331 12.30 22.05 -0.80
C ALA A 331 13.44 21.01 -0.82
N MET A 332 14.70 21.44 -0.99
CA MET A 332 15.86 20.54 -0.86
C MET A 332 16.07 20.05 0.58
N GLN A 333 15.89 20.94 1.57
CA GLN A 333 15.93 20.55 2.99
C GLN A 333 14.79 19.58 3.30
N ARG A 334 13.57 19.87 2.86
CA ARG A 334 12.42 18.97 3.00
C ARG A 334 12.66 17.64 2.30
N ALA A 335 13.27 17.62 1.12
CA ALA A 335 13.62 16.40 0.40
C ALA A 335 14.61 15.51 1.19
N ALA A 336 15.58 16.11 1.90
CA ALA A 336 16.45 15.38 2.82
C ALA A 336 15.75 14.98 4.14
N GLU A 337 14.77 15.74 4.61
CA GLU A 337 13.97 15.36 5.78
C GLU A 337 13.05 14.17 5.48
N ILE A 338 12.41 14.14 4.31
CA ILE A 338 11.55 13.02 3.92
C ILE A 338 12.34 11.75 3.57
N SER A 339 13.65 11.84 3.35
CA SER A 339 14.52 10.66 3.27
C SER A 339 14.82 10.04 4.63
N VAL A 340 14.57 10.77 5.72
CA VAL A 340 14.60 10.26 7.09
C VAL A 340 13.21 9.81 7.52
N TYR A 341 12.19 10.61 7.26
CA TYR A 341 10.80 10.32 7.62
C TYR A 341 9.83 10.89 6.57
N PHE A 342 9.28 10.01 5.73
CA PHE A 342 8.41 10.39 4.61
C PHE A 342 7.03 10.86 5.10
N SER A 343 6.94 12.14 5.45
CA SER A 343 5.72 12.77 5.95
C SER A 343 5.70 14.27 5.66
N HIS A 344 4.50 14.84 5.58
CA HIS A 344 4.30 16.30 5.63
C HIS A 344 4.63 16.88 7.02
N THR A 345 4.65 16.04 8.05
CA THR A 345 5.24 16.42 9.35
C THR A 345 6.75 16.24 9.28
N ARG A 346 7.49 17.26 9.71
CA ARG A 346 8.95 17.20 9.75
C ARG A 346 9.41 16.18 10.80
N PRO A 347 10.60 15.58 10.66
CA PRO A 347 11.11 14.59 11.61
C PRO A 347 11.28 15.11 13.04
N ASN A 348 11.17 16.42 13.29
CA ASN A 348 11.19 17.02 14.63
C ASN A 348 9.78 17.28 15.23
N ASP A 349 8.71 16.80 14.59
CA ASP A 349 7.29 17.07 14.86
C ASP A 349 6.81 18.49 14.48
N GLU A 350 7.63 19.31 13.82
CA GLU A 350 7.16 20.59 13.28
C GLU A 350 6.38 20.39 11.97
N GLU A 351 5.46 21.28 11.66
CA GLU A 351 4.77 21.29 10.36
C GLU A 351 5.75 21.57 9.22
N CYS A 352 5.51 21.06 8.00
CA CYS A 352 6.33 21.35 6.82
C CYS A 352 6.49 22.86 6.57
N PHE A 353 5.46 23.65 6.84
CA PHE A 353 5.44 25.10 6.64
C PHE A 353 6.34 25.88 7.60
N SER A 354 6.88 25.24 8.65
CA SER A 354 7.83 25.89 9.57
C SER A 354 9.14 26.33 8.92
N LEU A 355 9.49 25.77 7.75
CA LEU A 355 10.65 26.20 6.95
C LEU A 355 10.30 27.26 5.90
N PHE A 356 9.02 27.50 5.65
CA PHE A 356 8.60 28.47 4.65
C PHE A 356 8.83 29.88 5.19
N ARG A 357 9.13 30.82 4.29
CA ARG A 357 8.98 32.24 4.61
C ARG A 357 7.50 32.58 4.82
N GLU A 358 7.21 33.62 5.58
CA GLU A 358 5.83 34.10 5.77
C GLU A 358 5.17 34.37 4.41
N SER A 359 4.03 33.73 4.17
CA SER A 359 3.26 33.82 2.93
C SER A 359 1.76 33.74 3.25
N TYR A 360 0.94 34.36 2.41
CA TYR A 360 -0.52 34.33 2.54
C TYR A 360 -1.15 33.03 1.99
N ALA A 361 -0.38 32.22 1.26
CA ALA A 361 -0.74 30.91 0.76
C ALA A 361 0.50 30.01 0.76
N CYS A 362 0.37 28.77 1.24
CA CYS A 362 1.45 27.77 1.23
C CYS A 362 0.89 26.40 0.80
N GLY A 363 1.70 25.60 0.12
CA GLY A 363 1.36 24.22 -0.23
C GLY A 363 2.61 23.33 -0.31
N GLU A 364 2.46 22.05 0.00
CA GLU A 364 3.53 21.05 -0.15
C GLU A 364 3.00 19.81 -0.89
N ASN A 365 3.73 19.34 -1.89
CA ASN A 365 3.58 17.99 -2.43
C ASN A 365 4.86 17.21 -2.16
N ILE A 366 4.75 15.97 -1.66
CA ILE A 366 5.90 15.08 -1.46
C ILE A 366 5.72 13.78 -2.27
N ALA A 367 6.83 13.17 -2.69
CA ALA A 367 6.85 11.87 -3.35
C ALA A 367 8.23 11.21 -3.19
N MET A 368 8.29 9.89 -3.34
CA MET A 368 9.52 9.12 -3.15
C MET A 368 9.53 7.91 -4.09
N GLY A 369 10.71 7.61 -4.67
CA GLY A 369 10.95 6.43 -5.50
C GLY A 369 10.69 6.61 -7.00
N GLN A 370 10.07 7.70 -7.44
CA GLN A 370 9.94 8.01 -8.86
C GLN A 370 11.30 8.36 -9.45
N MET A 371 11.69 7.69 -10.55
CA MET A 371 13.04 7.83 -11.11
C MET A 371 13.19 8.99 -12.10
N THR A 372 12.11 9.66 -12.49
CA THR A 372 12.16 10.78 -13.47
C THR A 372 11.15 11.88 -13.13
N PRO A 373 11.42 13.14 -13.55
CA PRO A 373 10.49 14.27 -13.43
C PRO A 373 9.08 13.99 -13.97
N GLU A 374 8.95 13.27 -15.08
CA GLU A 374 7.65 12.95 -15.65
C GLU A 374 6.88 11.93 -14.82
N SER A 375 7.57 10.99 -14.18
CA SER A 375 6.93 9.96 -13.36
C SER A 375 6.35 10.58 -12.08
N VAL A 376 7.12 11.45 -11.41
CA VAL A 376 6.64 12.12 -10.20
C VAL A 376 5.51 13.10 -10.49
N MET A 377 5.58 13.81 -11.62
CA MET A 377 4.47 14.68 -12.07
C MET A 377 3.23 13.90 -12.50
N GLU A 378 3.36 12.70 -13.09
CA GLU A 378 2.20 11.83 -13.39
C GLU A 378 1.47 11.45 -12.09
N ASP A 379 2.20 11.04 -11.06
CA ASP A 379 1.65 10.65 -9.76
C ASP A 379 1.00 11.84 -9.02
N TRP A 380 1.65 13.01 -9.00
CA TRP A 380 1.07 14.22 -8.40
C TRP A 380 -0.15 14.74 -9.17
N ILE A 381 -0.20 14.60 -10.50
CA ILE A 381 -1.39 15.00 -11.28
C ILE A 381 -2.55 14.01 -11.11
N GLU A 382 -2.26 12.73 -10.90
CA GLU A 382 -3.28 11.69 -10.67
C GLU A 382 -3.87 11.74 -9.24
N SER A 383 -3.18 12.37 -8.29
CA SER A 383 -3.67 12.62 -6.93
C SER A 383 -4.41 13.97 -6.82
N PRO A 384 -5.70 14.01 -6.47
CA PRO A 384 -6.46 15.26 -6.37
C PRO A 384 -5.85 16.31 -5.45
N GLY A 385 -5.35 15.90 -4.27
CA GLY A 385 -4.74 16.82 -3.30
C GLY A 385 -3.39 17.40 -3.75
N HIS A 386 -2.58 16.60 -4.44
CA HIS A 386 -1.34 17.11 -5.02
C HIS A 386 -1.61 18.00 -6.24
N TYR A 387 -2.59 17.61 -7.06
CA TYR A 387 -2.98 18.35 -8.25
C TYR A 387 -3.59 19.70 -7.89
N SER A 388 -4.38 19.82 -6.82
CA SER A 388 -4.94 21.10 -6.36
C SER A 388 -3.85 22.11 -6.07
N ASN A 389 -2.76 21.71 -5.40
CA ASN A 389 -1.61 22.58 -5.17
C ASN A 389 -0.96 23.03 -6.49
N ILE A 390 -0.81 22.13 -7.47
CA ILE A 390 -0.21 22.45 -8.78
C ILE A 390 -1.03 23.48 -9.56
N ILE A 391 -2.37 23.48 -9.42
CA ILE A 391 -3.28 24.35 -10.19
C ILE A 391 -3.81 25.54 -9.41
N ASP A 392 -3.44 25.71 -8.15
CA ASP A 392 -3.91 26.84 -7.34
C ASP A 392 -3.44 28.17 -7.94
N SER A 393 -4.38 29.08 -8.19
CA SER A 393 -4.10 30.38 -8.77
C SER A 393 -3.43 31.35 -7.79
N ASP A 394 -3.52 31.08 -6.49
CA ASP A 394 -2.96 31.95 -5.44
C ASP A 394 -1.44 31.82 -5.33
N PHE A 395 -0.88 30.71 -5.84
CA PHE A 395 0.56 30.52 -5.93
C PHE A 395 1.18 31.25 -7.12
N THR A 396 2.30 31.90 -6.84
CA THR A 396 3.11 32.65 -7.80
C THR A 396 4.56 32.15 -7.85
N SER A 397 5.02 31.51 -6.76
CA SER A 397 6.36 30.95 -6.63
C SER A 397 6.35 29.47 -6.25
N ILE A 398 7.43 28.79 -6.57
CA ILE A 398 7.65 27.37 -6.26
C ILE A 398 9.12 27.09 -5.95
N GLY A 399 9.38 26.16 -5.05
CA GLY A 399 10.66 25.48 -4.87
C GLY A 399 10.50 24.00 -5.13
N ILE A 400 11.48 23.37 -5.79
CA ILE A 400 11.43 21.93 -6.09
C ILE A 400 12.67 21.24 -5.55
N GLY A 401 12.46 20.32 -4.62
CA GLY A 401 13.48 19.45 -4.06
C GLY A 401 13.56 18.15 -4.85
N CYS A 402 14.79 17.75 -5.20
CA CYS A 402 15.09 16.44 -5.76
C CYS A 402 16.40 15.95 -5.13
N PHE A 403 16.28 15.15 -4.07
CA PHE A 403 17.39 14.64 -3.29
C PHE A 403 17.49 13.13 -3.47
N MET A 404 18.63 12.65 -3.95
CA MET A 404 18.93 11.24 -4.08
C MET A 404 19.76 10.78 -2.89
N ASP A 405 19.30 9.78 -2.15
CA ASP A 405 20.07 9.15 -1.07
C ASP A 405 21.24 8.31 -1.62
N LEU A 406 22.05 7.72 -0.75
CA LEU A 406 23.17 6.88 -1.19
C LEU A 406 22.73 5.53 -1.77
N ASP A 407 21.49 5.10 -1.48
CA ASP A 407 20.85 3.91 -2.04
C ASP A 407 20.29 4.12 -3.46
N GLY A 408 20.34 5.37 -3.94
CA GLY A 408 19.91 5.75 -5.29
C GLY A 408 18.41 6.02 -5.42
N MET A 409 17.70 6.20 -4.31
CA MET A 409 16.30 6.57 -4.25
C MET A 409 16.13 8.08 -4.27
N TYR A 410 15.23 8.56 -5.14
CA TYR A 410 14.89 9.98 -5.21
C TYR A 410 13.74 10.33 -4.25
N HIS A 411 13.95 11.43 -3.55
CA HIS A 411 12.99 12.11 -2.68
C HIS A 411 12.63 13.45 -3.31
N TRP A 412 11.33 13.66 -3.53
CA TRP A 412 10.80 14.76 -4.32
C TRP A 412 9.88 15.63 -3.47
N VAL A 413 10.05 16.94 -3.57
CA VAL A 413 9.20 17.91 -2.87
C VAL A 413 8.86 19.08 -3.80
N GLN A 414 7.61 19.52 -3.81
CA GLN A 414 7.21 20.84 -4.33
C GLN A 414 6.74 21.68 -3.15
N CYS A 415 7.36 22.84 -2.95
CA CYS A 415 6.92 23.85 -2.00
C CYS A 415 6.36 25.05 -2.76
N PHE A 416 5.12 25.44 -2.50
CA PHE A 416 4.43 26.53 -3.20
C PHE A 416 4.18 27.71 -2.26
N ASP A 417 4.31 28.94 -2.76
CA ASP A 417 3.87 30.13 -2.02
C ASP A 417 3.29 31.23 -2.94
N GLY A 418 2.61 32.20 -2.33
CA GLY A 418 1.98 33.33 -3.01
C GLY A 418 2.88 34.57 -3.18
N ASN A 419 4.13 34.54 -2.71
CA ASN A 419 5.00 35.70 -2.70
C ASN A 419 5.77 35.89 -4.00
N ASP A 420 6.28 37.10 -4.25
CA ASP A 420 7.19 37.36 -5.37
C ASP A 420 8.46 36.49 -5.28
N SER A 421 8.90 35.97 -6.43
CA SER A 421 10.08 35.08 -6.50
C SER A 421 11.38 35.86 -6.57
N ILE A 422 12.40 35.41 -5.85
CA ILE A 422 13.80 35.77 -6.06
C ILE A 422 14.47 34.63 -6.83
N THR A 423 15.01 34.91 -8.02
CA THR A 423 15.64 33.87 -8.85
C THR A 423 16.84 33.24 -8.14
N PRO A 424 16.93 31.89 -8.07
CA PRO A 424 18.10 31.20 -7.54
C PRO A 424 19.34 31.42 -8.42
N ASP A 425 20.53 31.39 -7.80
CA ASP A 425 21.81 31.43 -8.53
C ASP A 425 22.11 30.08 -9.22
N ILE A 426 21.56 28.99 -8.70
CA ILE A 426 21.72 27.63 -9.21
C ILE A 426 20.58 27.32 -10.18
N THR A 427 20.91 27.03 -11.44
CA THR A 427 19.92 26.77 -12.50
C THR A 427 20.01 25.36 -13.09
N GLY A 428 20.78 24.45 -12.48
CA GLY A 428 21.00 23.08 -12.97
C GLY A 428 22.25 22.41 -12.37
N GLY A 429 22.45 21.14 -12.69
CA GLY A 429 23.53 20.28 -12.24
C GLY A 429 23.18 19.33 -11.07
N ASN A 430 24.09 18.38 -10.81
CA ASN A 430 24.00 17.43 -9.70
C ASN A 430 25.16 17.69 -8.74
N ASN A 431 24.84 17.93 -7.46
CA ASN A 431 25.83 18.26 -6.45
C ASN A 431 25.77 17.25 -5.30
N ASP A 432 26.91 16.71 -4.91
CA ASP A 432 27.02 16.03 -3.62
C ASP A 432 26.65 17.02 -2.51
N SER A 433 25.74 16.62 -1.64
CA SER A 433 25.17 17.46 -0.59
C SER A 433 25.22 16.78 0.76
N VAL A 434 25.32 17.61 1.79
CA VAL A 434 25.24 17.20 3.20
C VAL A 434 24.25 18.14 3.87
N ARG A 435 23.10 17.62 4.31
CA ARG A 435 22.05 18.37 5.00
C ARG A 435 22.00 17.95 6.46
N ILE A 436 21.63 18.90 7.33
CA ILE A 436 21.39 18.61 8.74
C ILE A 436 19.88 18.45 8.93
N VAL A 437 19.43 17.30 9.41
CA VAL A 437 18.02 17.00 9.67
C VAL A 437 17.79 16.93 11.17
N ALA A 438 16.98 17.86 11.69
CA ALA A 438 16.50 17.79 13.06
C ALA A 438 15.42 16.72 13.15
N ALA A 439 15.66 15.66 13.93
CA ALA A 439 14.77 14.51 14.04
C ALA A 439 14.64 14.05 15.49
N LYS A 440 13.47 13.55 15.89
CA LYS A 440 13.29 12.84 17.15
C LYS A 440 13.71 11.39 17.03
N GLY A 441 14.11 10.78 18.16
CA GLY A 441 14.57 9.38 18.24
C GLY A 441 13.65 8.38 17.53
N LYS A 442 12.32 8.45 17.75
CA LYS A 442 11.31 7.61 17.06
C LYS A 442 11.46 7.54 15.54
N TYR A 443 11.79 8.66 14.90
CA TYR A 443 11.88 8.75 13.44
C TYR A 443 13.23 8.32 12.88
N ILE A 444 14.19 8.03 13.76
CA ILE A 444 15.57 7.66 13.41
C ILE A 444 15.78 6.16 13.58
N SER A 445 15.07 5.56 14.54
CA SER A 445 14.94 4.10 14.67
C SER A 445 14.10 3.46 13.57
N GLU A 446 13.44 4.26 12.74
CA GLU A 446 12.66 3.83 11.57
C GLU A 446 13.30 4.30 10.25
N PRO A 447 14.59 4.04 9.95
CA PRO A 447 15.01 4.17 8.57
C PRO A 447 14.30 3.05 7.82
N SER A 448 13.50 3.43 6.82
CA SER A 448 13.04 2.60 5.70
C SER A 448 13.71 1.22 5.67
N HIS A 449 12.91 0.18 5.92
CA HIS A 449 13.32 -1.22 6.01
C HIS A 449 14.01 -1.70 4.72
N TYR A 450 15.30 -1.40 4.56
CA TYR A 450 16.09 -1.89 3.44
C TYR A 450 16.83 -3.16 3.85
N THR A 451 16.37 -4.27 3.31
CA THR A 451 17.13 -5.51 3.26
C THR A 451 18.17 -5.39 2.14
N VAL A 452 19.44 -5.42 2.51
CA VAL A 452 20.56 -5.47 1.55
C VAL A 452 20.69 -6.92 1.06
N GLU A 453 20.34 -7.13 -0.20
CA GLU A 453 20.49 -8.41 -0.88
C GLU A 453 21.95 -8.65 -1.25
N MET A 454 22.58 -9.63 -0.61
CA MET A 454 23.95 -10.06 -0.86
C MET A 454 23.94 -11.31 -1.74
N LEU A 455 24.85 -11.38 -2.70
CA LEU A 455 24.98 -12.54 -3.58
C LEU A 455 25.87 -13.61 -2.92
N CYS A 456 25.73 -14.87 -3.34
CA CYS A 456 26.65 -15.94 -2.91
C CYS A 456 28.14 -15.64 -3.24
N SER A 457 28.41 -14.74 -4.18
CA SER A 457 29.78 -14.27 -4.48
C SER A 457 30.35 -13.32 -3.43
N ASP A 458 29.53 -12.81 -2.50
CA ASP A 458 29.94 -11.84 -1.49
C ASP A 458 30.39 -12.51 -0.19
N LEU A 459 30.32 -13.85 -0.12
CA LEU A 459 30.91 -14.65 0.95
C LEU A 459 32.40 -14.31 1.13
N ASN A 460 32.78 -14.05 2.37
CA ASN A 460 34.09 -13.63 2.86
C ASN A 460 34.56 -12.24 2.38
N LYS A 461 33.70 -11.42 1.77
CA LYS A 461 34.01 -10.01 1.49
C LYS A 461 33.67 -9.13 2.68
N VAL A 462 34.39 -8.00 2.75
CA VAL A 462 34.22 -6.97 3.78
C VAL A 462 33.61 -5.72 3.16
N PHE A 463 32.60 -5.17 3.82
CA PHE A 463 31.87 -3.95 3.42
C PHE A 463 31.80 -2.99 4.60
N SER A 464 31.65 -1.68 4.37
CA SER A 464 31.41 -0.73 5.47
C SER A 464 29.92 -0.49 5.63
N LEU A 465 29.39 -0.55 6.85
CA LEU A 465 27.99 -0.23 7.16
C LEU A 465 27.64 1.21 6.75
N GLN A 466 28.62 2.12 6.81
CA GLN A 466 28.49 3.52 6.40
C GLN A 466 28.09 3.68 4.93
N ASN A 467 28.38 2.68 4.08
CA ASN A 467 27.98 2.71 2.66
C ASN A 467 26.50 2.37 2.46
N TYR A 468 25.83 1.86 3.48
CA TYR A 468 24.44 1.44 3.43
C TYR A 468 23.55 2.29 4.32
N ILE A 469 24.11 3.25 5.08
CA ILE A 469 23.36 4.13 5.99
C ILE A 469 23.83 5.57 5.74
N ASP A 470 22.89 6.49 5.55
CA ASP A 470 23.17 7.88 5.17
C ASP A 470 23.68 8.78 6.32
N ILE A 471 24.03 8.20 7.47
CA ILE A 471 24.30 8.89 8.73
C ILE A 471 25.73 8.58 9.18
N ASP A 472 26.44 9.57 9.72
CA ASP A 472 27.80 9.39 10.26
C ASP A 472 27.81 8.42 11.45
N LEU A 473 28.45 7.26 11.27
CA LEU A 473 28.50 6.18 12.26
C LEU A 473 29.76 6.19 13.14
N THR A 474 30.58 7.25 13.11
CA THR A 474 31.88 7.28 13.82
C THR A 474 31.76 7.17 15.35
N ASN A 475 30.61 7.49 15.94
CA ASN A 475 30.37 7.45 17.38
C ASN A 475 29.37 6.36 17.81
N PHE A 476 29.44 5.20 17.13
CA PHE A 476 28.53 4.07 17.34
C PHE A 476 29.27 2.82 17.75
N THR A 477 28.57 1.99 18.50
CA THR A 477 28.90 0.60 18.75
C THR A 477 28.10 -0.28 17.82
N PHE A 478 28.66 -1.41 17.41
CA PHE A 478 28.03 -2.29 16.42
C PHE A 478 27.80 -3.68 16.99
N ALA A 479 26.69 -4.30 16.61
CA ALA A 479 26.34 -5.67 16.96
C ALA A 479 25.68 -6.36 15.77
N SER A 480 25.85 -7.68 15.66
CA SER A 480 25.08 -8.52 14.74
C SER A 480 24.17 -9.43 15.53
N ASN A 481 22.91 -9.58 15.11
CA ASN A 481 22.02 -10.59 15.69
C ASN A 481 22.39 -12.03 15.27
N ASN A 482 23.21 -12.18 14.22
CA ASN A 482 23.62 -13.48 13.67
C ASN A 482 25.03 -13.41 13.05
N THR A 483 26.05 -13.54 13.90
CA THR A 483 27.47 -13.44 13.53
C THR A 483 27.97 -14.57 12.63
N ASP A 484 27.19 -15.64 12.47
CA ASP A 484 27.51 -16.77 11.56
C ASP A 484 27.15 -16.44 10.11
N VAL A 485 26.21 -15.53 9.89
CA VAL A 485 25.79 -15.05 8.56
C VAL A 485 26.53 -13.76 8.19
N ALA A 486 26.46 -12.73 9.03
CA ALA A 486 27.22 -11.49 8.85
C ALA A 486 27.73 -10.99 10.20
N ASP A 487 29.01 -10.66 10.26
CA ASP A 487 29.68 -10.19 11.47
C ASP A 487 30.14 -8.74 11.29
N VAL A 488 30.22 -7.96 12.36
CA VAL A 488 30.58 -6.54 12.30
C VAL A 488 31.69 -6.21 13.29
N ASP A 489 32.70 -5.47 12.85
CA ASP A 489 33.79 -5.01 13.72
C ASP A 489 33.47 -3.67 14.42
N ALA A 490 34.36 -3.25 15.32
CA ALA A 490 34.20 -2.00 16.07
C ALA A 490 34.22 -0.73 15.21
N ASN A 491 34.63 -0.82 13.94
CA ASN A 491 34.64 0.30 12.99
C ASN A 491 33.43 0.24 12.04
N GLY A 492 32.48 -0.68 12.25
CA GLY A 492 31.31 -0.87 11.40
C GLY A 492 31.62 -1.62 10.09
N ASN A 493 32.75 -2.33 9.99
CA ASN A 493 33.02 -3.18 8.84
C ASN A 493 32.35 -4.54 8.99
N ILE A 494 31.57 -4.91 7.99
CA ILE A 494 30.74 -6.10 7.94
C ILE A 494 31.43 -7.17 7.10
N THR A 495 31.57 -8.37 7.64
CA THR A 495 32.06 -9.56 6.93
C THR A 495 30.92 -10.54 6.71
N ILE A 496 30.60 -10.85 5.46
CA ILE A 496 29.61 -11.87 5.11
C ILE A 496 30.26 -13.24 5.21
N LYS A 497 29.71 -14.17 5.99
CA LYS A 497 30.32 -15.48 6.29
C LYS A 497 29.55 -16.66 5.71
N SER A 498 28.22 -16.62 5.74
CA SER A 498 27.39 -17.72 5.26
C SER A 498 26.03 -17.23 4.75
N LYS A 499 25.27 -18.14 4.13
CA LYS A 499 23.90 -17.88 3.67
C LYS A 499 22.95 -17.63 4.85
N GLY A 500 21.92 -16.83 4.63
CA GLY A 500 20.89 -16.54 5.61
C GLY A 500 20.73 -15.06 5.87
N VAL A 501 20.07 -14.71 6.97
CA VAL A 501 19.75 -13.32 7.31
C VAL A 501 20.48 -12.92 8.58
N ALA A 502 21.08 -11.73 8.57
CA ALA A 502 21.69 -11.09 9.73
C ALA A 502 21.37 -9.60 9.73
N THR A 503 21.04 -9.06 10.90
CA THR A 503 20.80 -7.65 11.14
C THR A 503 21.98 -7.08 11.90
N ILE A 504 22.64 -6.09 11.31
CA ILE A 504 23.67 -5.29 11.96
C ILE A 504 23.00 -4.09 12.60
N THR A 505 23.25 -3.91 13.90
CA THR A 505 22.76 -2.83 14.74
C THR A 505 23.90 -1.90 15.07
N ALA A 506 23.79 -0.61 14.76
CA ALA A 506 24.68 0.45 15.21
C ALA A 506 23.96 1.25 16.30
N THR A 507 24.47 1.24 17.53
CA THR A 507 23.92 1.99 18.67
C THR A 507 24.89 3.11 19.04
N SER A 508 24.41 4.36 19.10
CA SER A 508 25.27 5.49 19.48
C SER A 508 25.81 5.31 20.89
N VAL A 509 27.10 5.62 21.06
CA VAL A 509 27.79 5.59 22.35
C VAL A 509 27.19 6.61 23.33
N ASP A 510 26.82 7.78 22.82
CA ASP A 510 26.36 8.91 23.64
C ASP A 510 24.84 8.91 23.85
N ASN A 511 24.09 8.17 23.04
CA ASN A 511 22.64 8.04 23.17
C ASN A 511 22.21 6.62 22.77
N SER A 512 22.01 5.74 23.75
CA SER A 512 21.62 4.35 23.52
C SER A 512 20.24 4.18 22.88
N ALA A 513 19.40 5.22 22.86
CA ALA A 513 18.13 5.23 22.15
C ALA A 513 18.31 5.46 20.63
N LEU A 514 19.49 5.94 20.21
CA LEU A 514 19.79 6.13 18.82
C LEU A 514 20.42 4.86 18.25
N VAL A 515 19.59 4.09 17.58
CA VAL A 515 19.90 2.76 17.04
C VAL A 515 19.58 2.74 15.56
N PHE A 516 20.54 2.35 14.73
CA PHE A 516 20.32 2.03 13.33
C PHE A 516 20.43 0.54 13.12
N THR A 517 19.53 -0.03 12.35
CA THR A 517 19.63 -1.42 11.93
C THR A 517 19.69 -1.51 10.41
N ARG A 518 20.51 -2.43 9.91
CA ARG A 518 20.49 -2.87 8.50
C ARG A 518 20.49 -4.37 8.43
N THR A 519 19.54 -4.91 7.68
CA THR A 519 19.39 -6.36 7.50
C THR A 519 20.07 -6.77 6.21
N PHE A 520 20.94 -7.78 6.27
CA PHE A 520 21.64 -8.38 5.15
C PHE A 520 21.03 -9.76 4.90
N ASN A 521 20.47 -9.95 3.71
CA ASN A 521 19.99 -11.24 3.24
C ASN A 521 21.01 -11.83 2.27
N VAL A 522 21.67 -12.90 2.66
CA VAL A 522 22.73 -13.54 1.89
C VAL A 522 22.18 -14.77 1.19
N ASN A 523 21.98 -14.64 -0.12
CA ASN A 523 21.40 -15.68 -0.94
C ASN A 523 22.32 -16.91 -1.07
N ASP A 524 21.72 -18.10 -0.98
CA ASP A 524 22.44 -19.35 -1.21
C ASP A 524 22.79 -19.58 -2.69
N HIS A 525 23.72 -20.48 -2.95
CA HIS A 525 23.94 -21.02 -4.28
C HIS A 525 22.71 -21.80 -4.76
N SER A 526 21.97 -21.25 -5.73
CA SER A 526 20.96 -21.99 -6.48
C SER A 526 21.60 -22.64 -7.71
N ILE A 527 22.02 -23.90 -7.57
CA ILE A 527 22.73 -24.64 -8.63
C ILE A 527 21.73 -25.28 -9.60
N LEU A 528 21.77 -24.83 -10.86
CA LEU A 528 21.13 -25.48 -11.99
C LEU A 528 22.09 -26.48 -12.61
N VAL A 529 21.61 -27.71 -12.86
CA VAL A 529 22.39 -28.75 -13.52
C VAL A 529 21.86 -28.97 -14.93
N HIS A 530 22.74 -28.85 -15.92
CA HIS A 530 22.45 -29.07 -17.33
C HIS A 530 23.31 -30.19 -17.88
N SER A 531 22.70 -31.15 -18.56
CA SER A 531 23.45 -32.18 -19.30
C SER A 531 23.87 -31.64 -20.66
N VAL A 532 25.17 -31.70 -20.95
CA VAL A 532 25.74 -31.47 -22.27
C VAL A 532 26.01 -32.83 -22.89
N GLU A 533 25.31 -33.14 -23.98
CA GLU A 533 25.48 -34.42 -24.68
C GLU A 533 26.83 -34.48 -25.38
N ALA A 534 27.42 -35.68 -25.43
CA ALA A 534 28.64 -35.92 -26.17
C ALA A 534 28.40 -35.76 -27.68
N THR A 535 29.36 -35.18 -28.38
CA THR A 535 29.36 -35.09 -29.84
C THR A 535 30.53 -35.91 -30.39
N HIS A 536 30.66 -36.03 -31.71
CA HIS A 536 31.82 -36.66 -32.33
C HIS A 536 33.13 -35.89 -32.09
N THR A 537 33.06 -34.62 -31.70
CA THR A 537 34.23 -33.75 -31.51
C THR A 537 34.48 -33.36 -30.05
N GLU A 538 33.48 -33.44 -29.16
CA GLU A 538 33.55 -32.99 -27.76
C GLU A 538 32.89 -34.01 -26.82
N GLN A 539 33.47 -34.20 -25.62
CA GLN A 539 32.89 -35.07 -24.58
C GLN A 539 31.63 -34.43 -24.00
N GLY A 540 30.65 -35.25 -23.62
CA GLY A 540 29.52 -34.79 -22.83
C GLY A 540 29.91 -34.60 -21.37
N TYR A 541 29.12 -33.86 -20.60
CA TYR A 541 29.32 -33.63 -19.16
C TYR A 541 28.07 -33.04 -18.52
N LEU A 542 27.99 -33.07 -17.19
CA LEU A 542 27.01 -32.28 -16.45
C LEU A 542 27.65 -30.93 -16.07
N LEU A 543 27.01 -29.83 -16.47
CA LEU A 543 27.36 -28.47 -16.10
C LEU A 543 26.49 -28.04 -14.92
N HIS A 544 27.14 -27.68 -13.81
CA HIS A 544 26.52 -27.10 -12.63
C HIS A 544 26.75 -25.59 -12.68
N GLN A 545 25.69 -24.79 -12.66
CA GLN A 545 25.77 -23.33 -12.72
C GLN A 545 24.89 -22.67 -11.66
N CYS A 546 25.48 -21.84 -10.82
CA CYS A 546 24.75 -21.04 -9.86
C CYS A 546 23.99 -19.91 -10.56
N SER A 547 22.66 -19.88 -10.43
CA SER A 547 21.80 -18.84 -11.01
C SER A 547 21.86 -17.50 -10.27
N VAL A 548 22.50 -17.45 -9.10
CA VAL A 548 22.61 -16.26 -8.25
C VAL A 548 23.93 -15.51 -8.49
N CYS A 549 25.09 -16.18 -8.37
CA CYS A 549 26.41 -15.55 -8.56
C CYS A 549 27.14 -15.94 -9.85
N GLY A 550 26.55 -16.80 -10.70
CA GLY A 550 27.11 -17.16 -12.00
C GLY A 550 28.30 -18.13 -11.98
N PHE A 551 28.75 -18.57 -10.79
CA PHE A 551 29.79 -19.59 -10.65
C PHE A 551 29.36 -20.92 -11.29
N SER A 552 30.25 -21.60 -12.03
CA SER A 552 29.95 -22.88 -12.65
C SER A 552 31.12 -23.87 -12.64
N TRP A 553 30.80 -25.17 -12.68
CA TRP A 553 31.77 -26.26 -12.83
C TRP A 553 31.16 -27.45 -13.59
N CYS A 554 31.99 -28.35 -14.09
CA CYS A 554 31.53 -29.53 -14.84
C CYS A 554 31.97 -30.84 -14.16
N ASP A 555 31.15 -31.89 -14.22
CA ASP A 555 31.48 -33.25 -13.79
C ASP A 555 30.82 -34.33 -14.67
N ASN A 556 30.97 -35.61 -14.31
CA ASN A 556 30.33 -36.76 -14.97
C ASN A 556 30.49 -36.78 -16.51
N TYR A 557 31.75 -36.73 -16.96
CA TYR A 557 32.09 -36.65 -18.38
C TYR A 557 31.75 -37.95 -19.14
N THR A 558 31.06 -37.81 -20.26
CA THR A 558 30.72 -38.90 -21.19
C THR A 558 31.67 -38.86 -22.39
N PRO A 559 32.28 -39.98 -22.80
CA PRO A 559 33.16 -40.04 -23.97
C PRO A 559 32.50 -39.52 -25.26
N LYS A 560 33.32 -39.02 -26.19
CA LYS A 560 32.87 -38.57 -27.51
C LYS A 560 32.16 -39.70 -28.25
N LEU A 561 31.16 -39.36 -29.05
CA LEU A 561 30.47 -40.34 -29.88
C LEU A 561 31.41 -40.80 -31.00
N ASP A 562 31.46 -42.09 -31.29
CA ASP A 562 32.27 -42.61 -32.39
C ASP A 562 31.76 -42.05 -33.72
N ALA A 563 32.63 -41.37 -34.48
CA ALA A 563 32.31 -40.95 -35.84
C ALA A 563 32.06 -42.21 -36.66
N GLY A 564 30.78 -42.54 -36.89
CA GLY A 564 30.37 -43.75 -37.57
C GLY A 564 30.97 -43.77 -38.98
N ASP A 565 32.01 -44.57 -39.15
CA ASP A 565 32.44 -45.03 -40.45
C ASP A 565 31.52 -46.18 -40.88
N ASN A 566 31.01 -46.04 -42.09
CA ASN A 566 29.96 -46.85 -42.67
C ASN A 566 30.49 -48.26 -42.97
N THR A 567 30.28 -49.25 -42.10
CA THR A 567 30.47 -50.66 -42.49
C THR A 567 29.43 -51.61 -41.87
N ASN A 568 28.83 -52.40 -42.77
CA ASN A 568 27.98 -53.57 -42.54
C ASN A 568 28.47 -54.49 -41.40
N TYR A 569 27.54 -55.07 -40.63
CA TYR A 569 27.40 -56.53 -40.57
C TYR A 569 26.02 -56.96 -40.04
N ASN A 570 25.48 -57.99 -40.69
CA ASN A 570 24.20 -58.66 -40.48
C ASN A 570 24.10 -59.41 -39.15
N ASN A 571 22.83 -59.66 -38.77
CA ASN A 571 22.28 -60.83 -38.05
C ASN A 571 22.91 -61.20 -36.70
N ASP A 572 22.13 -61.14 -35.62
CA ASP A 572 21.45 -62.35 -35.14
C ASP A 572 20.46 -62.09 -33.99
N ILE A 573 19.44 -62.93 -34.00
CA ILE A 573 18.41 -63.18 -33.00
C ILE A 573 19.08 -63.62 -31.68
N ILE A 574 18.56 -63.22 -30.51
CA ILE A 574 18.25 -64.07 -29.33
C ILE A 574 17.68 -63.23 -28.17
N ASN A 575 16.38 -63.42 -27.95
CA ASN A 575 15.73 -63.76 -26.68
C ASN A 575 16.43 -63.47 -25.32
N ASN A 576 15.74 -62.62 -24.55
CA ASN A 576 15.09 -62.97 -23.28
C ASN A 576 15.82 -62.68 -21.95
N THR A 577 14.98 -62.21 -21.02
CA THR A 577 15.00 -62.38 -19.56
C THR A 577 15.98 -61.57 -18.71
N ALA A 578 15.37 -60.58 -18.05
CA ALA A 578 15.19 -60.51 -16.61
C ALA A 578 16.39 -60.24 -15.67
N ASN A 579 16.09 -59.26 -14.82
CA ASN A 579 16.25 -59.27 -13.37
C ASN A 579 17.60 -58.88 -12.75
N ASN A 580 17.42 -57.84 -11.95
CA ASN A 580 17.84 -57.69 -10.57
C ASN A 580 19.17 -57.00 -10.30
N ASN A 581 19.02 -55.75 -9.87
CA ASN A 581 19.27 -55.33 -8.49
C ASN A 581 20.66 -55.65 -7.94
N SER A 582 21.48 -54.63 -7.70
CA SER A 582 21.87 -54.26 -6.33
C SER A 582 22.82 -53.05 -6.29
N ASN A 583 22.35 -52.04 -5.58
CA ASN A 583 23.02 -51.13 -4.65
C ASN A 583 24.55 -50.99 -4.65
N ALA A 584 24.95 -49.73 -4.82
CA ALA A 584 25.76 -48.90 -3.92
C ALA A 584 27.22 -49.30 -3.64
N ILE A 585 28.12 -48.30 -3.76
CA ILE A 585 29.02 -47.78 -2.70
C ILE A 585 30.00 -46.75 -3.34
N THR A 586 29.97 -45.51 -2.84
CA THR A 586 30.98 -44.43 -2.97
C THR A 586 32.19 -44.68 -2.03
N PRO A 587 33.20 -43.80 -1.78
CA PRO A 587 33.72 -42.59 -2.45
C PRO A 587 35.29 -42.57 -2.55
N GLY A 588 35.89 -41.53 -3.14
CA GLY A 588 37.33 -41.24 -3.03
C GLY A 588 37.79 -40.11 -3.97
N VAL A 589 37.73 -38.82 -3.59
CA VAL A 589 38.76 -37.98 -2.93
C VAL A 589 39.79 -37.34 -3.90
N THR A 590 40.00 -36.03 -3.68
CA THR A 590 41.16 -35.13 -3.95
C THR A 590 41.33 -34.32 -5.26
N ASN A 591 41.09 -33.01 -5.09
CA ASN A 591 42.02 -31.87 -5.20
C ASN A 591 42.60 -31.35 -6.54
N GLN A 592 42.25 -30.08 -6.77
CA GLN A 592 43.10 -28.89 -6.99
C GLN A 592 43.51 -28.43 -8.41
N SER A 593 43.20 -27.12 -8.61
CA SER A 593 43.98 -26.05 -9.26
C SER A 593 44.11 -26.04 -10.79
N ALA A 594 44.21 -24.92 -11.52
CA ALA A 594 43.94 -23.50 -11.33
C ALA A 594 44.16 -22.83 -12.71
N ASN A 595 43.58 -21.63 -12.90
CA ASN A 595 44.02 -20.51 -13.76
C ASN A 595 43.65 -20.40 -15.26
N LYS A 596 42.85 -19.34 -15.51
CA LYS A 596 43.12 -18.15 -16.35
C LYS A 596 42.79 -18.15 -17.86
N VAL A 597 41.92 -17.17 -18.19
CA VAL A 597 42.06 -16.11 -19.23
C VAL A 597 41.06 -16.11 -20.42
N GLN A 598 40.19 -15.09 -20.34
CA GLN A 598 39.67 -14.15 -21.37
C GLN A 598 38.88 -14.60 -22.61
N ASN A 599 37.63 -14.12 -22.61
CA ASN A 599 36.89 -13.41 -23.66
C ASN A 599 37.06 -13.79 -25.13
N GLY A 600 35.97 -14.31 -25.70
CA GLY A 600 35.65 -14.24 -27.13
C GLY A 600 34.15 -14.48 -27.35
N LEU A 601 33.44 -13.47 -27.85
CA LEU A 601 32.00 -13.52 -28.17
C LEU A 601 31.67 -14.63 -29.20
N GLN A 602 30.54 -15.34 -29.03
CA GLN A 602 29.38 -15.34 -29.95
C GLN A 602 28.36 -16.49 -29.68
N ASN A 603 27.13 -16.09 -29.32
CA ASN A 603 25.80 -16.65 -29.67
C ASN A 603 25.72 -18.11 -30.20
N THR A 604 24.92 -19.03 -29.61
CA THR A 604 23.44 -19.03 -29.68
C THR A 604 22.80 -20.22 -28.90
N THR A 605 21.81 -19.92 -28.02
CA THR A 605 20.47 -20.56 -27.82
C THR A 605 20.34 -22.10 -27.66
N SER A 606 19.66 -22.70 -26.65
CA SER A 606 18.27 -22.60 -26.13
C SER A 606 18.13 -23.58 -24.93
N SER A 607 17.20 -23.56 -23.96
CA SER A 607 15.87 -22.96 -23.79
C SER A 607 15.44 -22.95 -22.31
N VAL A 608 15.26 -21.75 -21.75
CA VAL A 608 14.50 -21.47 -20.51
C VAL A 608 13.00 -21.53 -20.83
N LYS A 609 12.17 -22.09 -19.95
CA LYS A 609 10.70 -21.95 -20.01
C LYS A 609 10.35 -20.47 -19.87
N LYS A 610 10.15 -19.79 -21.00
CA LYS A 610 9.79 -18.37 -21.07
C LYS A 610 8.45 -18.13 -20.38
N THR A 611 8.43 -17.14 -19.48
CA THR A 611 7.21 -16.47 -19.05
C THR A 611 6.44 -15.92 -20.26
N LYS A 612 5.15 -16.22 -20.32
CA LYS A 612 4.32 -15.94 -21.51
C LYS A 612 3.81 -14.50 -21.44
N LYS A 613 4.49 -13.58 -22.13
CA LYS A 613 4.06 -12.18 -22.26
C LYS A 613 2.56 -12.07 -22.56
N PRO A 614 1.85 -11.06 -22.01
CA PRO A 614 0.44 -10.84 -22.31
C PRO A 614 0.19 -10.77 -23.82
N SER A 615 -0.90 -11.39 -24.26
CA SER A 615 -1.25 -11.44 -25.67
C SER A 615 -1.70 -10.06 -26.16
N LYS A 616 -1.66 -9.84 -27.49
CA LYS A 616 -2.08 -8.57 -28.09
C LYS A 616 -3.53 -8.24 -27.75
N VAL A 617 -3.75 -7.09 -27.10
CA VAL A 617 -5.08 -6.65 -26.68
C VAL A 617 -5.96 -6.33 -27.89
N LYS A 618 -7.22 -6.77 -27.86
CA LYS A 618 -8.23 -6.44 -28.88
C LYS A 618 -9.12 -5.30 -28.39
N ILE A 619 -9.00 -4.12 -28.98
CA ILE A 619 -9.92 -3.00 -28.76
C ILE A 619 -11.29 -3.39 -29.34
N VAL A 620 -12.32 -3.39 -28.49
CA VAL A 620 -13.72 -3.66 -28.83
C VAL A 620 -14.29 -2.44 -29.53
N TYR A 621 -14.19 -1.27 -28.91
CA TYR A 621 -14.50 0.00 -29.55
C TYR A 621 -13.62 1.13 -29.01
N ALA A 622 -13.47 2.17 -29.83
CA ALA A 622 -12.99 3.48 -29.42
C ALA A 622 -13.94 4.49 -30.07
N LYS A 623 -14.71 5.21 -29.26
CA LYS A 623 -15.77 6.09 -29.75
C LYS A 623 -15.76 7.43 -29.03
N CYS A 624 -16.14 8.46 -29.77
CA CYS A 624 -16.50 9.75 -29.21
C CYS A 624 -17.84 9.58 -28.47
N THR A 625 -17.89 9.83 -27.17
CA THR A 625 -19.13 9.75 -26.37
C THR A 625 -19.82 11.10 -26.33
N ASN A 626 -19.09 12.18 -26.01
CA ASN A 626 -19.54 13.59 -25.96
C ASN A 626 -18.56 14.48 -26.76
N TYR A 627 -18.89 15.75 -27.08
CA TYR A 627 -18.16 16.59 -28.08
C TYR A 627 -16.61 16.64 -27.93
N ASN A 628 -16.07 16.51 -26.72
CA ASN A 628 -14.63 16.49 -26.37
C ASN A 628 -14.17 15.18 -25.67
N ALA A 629 -15.00 14.14 -25.59
CA ALA A 629 -14.68 12.93 -24.83
C ALA A 629 -14.55 11.66 -25.69
N LEU A 630 -13.54 10.84 -25.40
CA LEU A 630 -13.21 9.59 -26.09
C LEU A 630 -13.24 8.42 -25.09
N LYS A 631 -14.16 7.48 -25.30
CA LYS A 631 -14.26 6.23 -24.52
C LYS A 631 -13.67 5.08 -25.32
N VAL A 632 -12.80 4.31 -24.69
CA VAL A 632 -12.10 3.16 -25.26
C VAL A 632 -12.42 1.93 -24.43
N LYS A 633 -12.92 0.85 -25.05
CA LYS A 633 -13.18 -0.45 -24.40
C LYS A 633 -12.43 -1.56 -25.14
N TRP A 634 -11.88 -2.52 -24.40
CA TRP A 634 -11.13 -3.65 -24.94
C TRP A 634 -11.56 -4.97 -24.30
N LYS A 635 -11.10 -6.09 -24.88
CA LYS A 635 -11.30 -7.41 -24.29
C LYS A 635 -10.36 -7.57 -23.09
N LYS A 636 -10.93 -7.84 -21.91
CA LYS A 636 -10.19 -8.18 -20.68
C LYS A 636 -9.43 -9.50 -20.90
N GLN A 637 -8.26 -9.59 -20.30
CA GLN A 637 -7.35 -10.73 -20.25
C GLN A 637 -7.11 -11.03 -18.76
N LYS A 638 -7.18 -12.31 -18.37
CA LYS A 638 -7.09 -12.74 -16.97
C LYS A 638 -5.75 -12.34 -16.34
N GLY A 639 -5.82 -11.68 -15.17
CA GLY A 639 -4.67 -11.23 -14.39
C GLY A 639 -3.77 -10.23 -15.12
N CYS A 640 -4.31 -9.40 -16.00
CA CYS A 640 -3.59 -8.35 -16.73
C CYS A 640 -4.14 -6.96 -16.37
N TYR A 641 -3.23 -6.00 -16.27
CA TYR A 641 -3.51 -4.56 -16.28
C TYR A 641 -3.26 -3.97 -17.67
N TYR A 642 -3.65 -2.72 -17.92
CA TYR A 642 -3.61 -2.14 -19.27
C TYR A 642 -2.99 -0.76 -19.30
N LYS A 643 -2.07 -0.55 -20.24
CA LYS A 643 -1.58 0.78 -20.63
C LYS A 643 -2.28 1.21 -21.91
N VAL A 644 -2.95 2.35 -21.88
CA VAL A 644 -3.73 2.94 -22.99
C VAL A 644 -3.02 4.20 -23.46
N GLN A 645 -2.87 4.38 -24.76
CA GLN A 645 -2.32 5.59 -25.36
C GLN A 645 -3.26 6.18 -26.39
N ILE A 646 -3.34 7.51 -26.39
CA ILE A 646 -3.99 8.30 -27.43
C ILE A 646 -2.98 9.28 -28.04
N SER A 647 -3.09 9.57 -29.34
CA SER A 647 -2.22 10.54 -30.00
C SER A 647 -2.90 11.18 -31.20
N THR A 648 -2.54 12.41 -31.53
CA THR A 648 -2.95 13.03 -32.81
C THR A 648 -2.17 12.52 -34.03
N LYS A 649 -1.16 11.66 -33.82
CA LYS A 649 -0.37 11.00 -34.88
C LYS A 649 -0.47 9.49 -34.76
N LYS A 650 -0.65 8.80 -35.91
CA LYS A 650 -0.84 7.35 -35.97
C LYS A 650 0.34 6.54 -35.42
N ASN A 651 1.55 7.07 -35.52
CA ASN A 651 2.79 6.47 -35.01
C ASN A 651 3.09 6.87 -33.56
N PHE A 652 2.22 7.64 -32.91
CA PHE A 652 2.38 8.10 -31.52
C PHE A 652 3.65 8.94 -31.28
N SER A 653 4.14 9.66 -32.30
CA SER A 653 5.37 10.45 -32.19
C SER A 653 5.18 11.86 -31.62
N LYS A 654 3.94 12.38 -31.54
CA LYS A 654 3.62 13.73 -31.01
C LYS A 654 2.24 13.76 -30.33
N ASN A 655 2.06 14.65 -29.35
CA ASN A 655 0.80 14.84 -28.59
C ASN A 655 0.23 13.50 -28.09
N LYS A 656 1.10 12.65 -27.54
CA LYS A 656 0.79 11.32 -27.06
C LYS A 656 0.41 11.43 -25.58
N LYS A 657 -0.82 11.09 -25.23
CA LYS A 657 -1.23 10.92 -23.83
C LYS A 657 -1.26 9.43 -23.51
N THR A 658 -0.83 9.07 -22.30
CA THR A 658 -0.74 7.68 -21.83
C THR A 658 -1.50 7.54 -20.52
N GLY A 659 -1.86 6.33 -20.13
CA GLY A 659 -2.12 6.03 -18.73
C GLY A 659 -2.68 4.63 -18.54
N THR A 660 -2.92 4.28 -17.30
CA THR A 660 -3.12 2.90 -16.86
C THR A 660 -4.61 2.62 -16.57
N SER A 661 -5.01 1.35 -16.59
CA SER A 661 -6.37 0.92 -16.29
C SER A 661 -6.34 -0.51 -15.76
N PHE A 662 -6.99 -0.72 -14.61
CA PHE A 662 -7.20 -2.02 -13.98
C PHE A 662 -8.43 -2.74 -14.58
N GLY A 663 -9.41 -1.97 -15.06
CA GLY A 663 -10.58 -2.43 -15.80
C GLY A 663 -10.36 -2.64 -17.30
N ASN A 664 -11.45 -2.83 -18.06
CA ASN A 664 -11.39 -3.06 -19.51
C ASN A 664 -11.79 -1.84 -20.37
N THR A 665 -11.94 -0.68 -19.73
CA THR A 665 -12.46 0.55 -20.32
C THR A 665 -11.71 1.75 -19.77
N ARG A 666 -11.50 2.78 -20.61
CA ARG A 666 -10.94 4.07 -20.17
C ARG A 666 -11.56 5.23 -20.94
N ASN A 667 -11.77 6.34 -20.23
CA ASN A 667 -12.27 7.59 -20.78
C ASN A 667 -11.14 8.61 -20.90
N TRP A 668 -11.25 9.49 -21.89
CA TRP A 668 -10.36 10.63 -22.10
C TRP A 668 -11.22 11.86 -22.34
N PHE A 669 -11.04 12.88 -21.51
CA PHE A 669 -11.79 14.14 -21.59
C PHE A 669 -10.93 15.25 -22.25
N ASP A 670 -11.57 16.39 -22.53
CA ASP A 670 -10.94 17.60 -23.08
C ASP A 670 -10.08 17.43 -24.34
N LEU A 671 -10.52 16.54 -25.22
CA LEU A 671 -9.91 16.37 -26.54
C LEU A 671 -10.39 17.45 -27.50
N LYS A 672 -9.45 17.99 -28.30
CA LYS A 672 -9.72 19.07 -29.25
C LYS A 672 -10.81 18.66 -30.24
N LYS A 673 -11.90 19.44 -30.28
CA LYS A 673 -13.04 19.25 -31.20
C LYS A 673 -12.57 19.17 -32.65
N GLY A 674 -13.21 18.32 -33.44
CA GLY A 674 -12.89 18.08 -34.85
C GLY A 674 -11.53 17.42 -35.13
N LYS A 675 -10.65 17.21 -34.14
CA LYS A 675 -9.36 16.53 -34.33
C LYS A 675 -9.53 15.01 -34.39
N THR A 676 -8.55 14.37 -35.01
CA THR A 676 -8.45 12.91 -35.07
C THR A 676 -7.46 12.43 -34.02
N TYR A 677 -7.87 11.44 -33.24
CA TYR A 677 -7.03 10.73 -32.29
C TYR A 677 -6.86 9.27 -32.72
N TYR A 678 -5.67 8.74 -32.43
CA TYR A 678 -5.27 7.37 -32.65
C TYR A 678 -5.05 6.72 -31.30
N VAL A 679 -5.65 5.55 -31.09
CA VAL A 679 -5.70 4.86 -29.80
C VAL A 679 -5.01 3.50 -29.92
N ARG A 680 -4.20 3.13 -28.93
CA ARG A 680 -3.66 1.77 -28.75
C ARG A 680 -3.67 1.36 -27.29
N VAL A 681 -3.82 0.06 -27.03
CA VAL A 681 -3.84 -0.53 -25.69
C VAL A 681 -2.83 -1.68 -25.64
N ARG A 682 -2.05 -1.82 -24.58
CA ARG A 682 -1.26 -3.04 -24.32
C ARG A 682 -1.56 -3.56 -22.92
N ALA A 683 -1.60 -4.87 -22.77
CA ALA A 683 -1.71 -5.51 -21.47
C ALA A 683 -0.32 -5.61 -20.83
N PHE A 684 -0.26 -5.61 -19.50
CA PHE A 684 0.94 -5.92 -18.74
C PHE A 684 0.58 -6.70 -17.49
N LYS A 685 1.56 -7.41 -16.94
CA LYS A 685 1.46 -8.17 -15.70
C LYS A 685 2.64 -7.87 -14.82
N ASN A 686 2.45 -8.00 -13.52
CA ASN A 686 3.53 -8.07 -12.57
C ASN A 686 3.92 -9.55 -12.40
N GLU A 687 5.18 -9.90 -12.66
CA GLU A 687 5.73 -11.23 -12.38
C GLU A 687 7.06 -11.01 -11.65
N GLY A 688 7.10 -11.31 -10.34
CA GLY A 688 8.30 -11.15 -9.52
C GLY A 688 8.85 -9.72 -9.46
N GLY A 689 7.97 -8.72 -9.30
CA GLY A 689 8.34 -7.30 -9.19
C GLY A 689 8.68 -6.62 -10.52
N LYS A 690 8.63 -7.33 -11.65
CA LYS A 690 8.93 -6.79 -12.98
C LYS A 690 7.69 -6.69 -13.86
N LEU A 691 7.44 -5.51 -14.43
CA LEU A 691 6.33 -5.30 -15.36
C LEU A 691 6.62 -5.89 -16.75
N ILE A 692 5.92 -6.97 -17.09
CA ILE A 692 6.03 -7.64 -18.38
C ILE A 692 4.93 -7.13 -19.32
N TYR A 693 5.32 -6.33 -20.31
CA TYR A 693 4.40 -5.76 -21.29
C TYR A 693 4.17 -6.66 -22.50
N GLY A 694 2.89 -6.85 -22.84
CA GLY A 694 2.44 -7.41 -24.10
C GLY A 694 2.56 -6.41 -25.27
N PRO A 695 2.35 -6.88 -26.52
CA PRO A 695 2.40 -6.01 -27.68
C PRO A 695 1.21 -5.05 -27.71
N TRP A 696 1.44 -3.85 -28.26
CA TRP A 696 0.39 -2.88 -28.51
C TRP A 696 -0.69 -3.45 -29.45
N SER A 697 -1.95 -3.13 -29.15
CA SER A 697 -3.10 -3.44 -29.98
C SER A 697 -2.97 -2.84 -31.38
N THR A 698 -3.82 -3.30 -32.29
CA THR A 698 -4.03 -2.58 -33.54
C THR A 698 -4.56 -1.18 -33.23
N VAL A 699 -3.97 -0.16 -33.86
CA VAL A 699 -4.31 1.24 -33.63
C VAL A 699 -5.72 1.51 -34.15
N LYS A 700 -6.58 2.09 -33.32
CA LYS A 700 -7.92 2.56 -33.71
C LYS A 700 -7.90 4.06 -33.94
N LYS A 701 -8.56 4.53 -35.00
CA LYS A 701 -8.71 5.94 -35.34
C LYS A 701 -10.09 6.40 -34.88
N VAL A 702 -10.15 7.53 -34.18
CA VAL A 702 -11.39 8.17 -33.76
C VAL A 702 -11.36 9.64 -34.15
N LYS A 703 -12.45 10.13 -34.75
CA LYS A 703 -12.61 11.54 -35.11
C LYS A 703 -13.55 12.18 -34.08
N MET A 704 -13.09 13.24 -33.42
CA MET A 704 -13.92 14.01 -32.49
C MET A 704 -15.00 14.76 -33.27
N LYS A 705 -16.17 14.93 -32.64
CA LYS A 705 -17.25 15.73 -33.22
C LYS A 705 -16.77 17.19 -33.34
N LYS A 706 -17.27 17.90 -34.35
CA LYS A 706 -16.97 19.32 -34.54
C LYS A 706 -17.73 20.15 -33.54
#